data_AF-A0A937TTM0-F1
#
_entry.id   AF-A0A937TTM0-F1
#
_cell.length_a   1.000
_cell.length_b   1.000
_cell.length_c   1.000
_cell.angle_alpha   90.00
_cell.angle_beta   90.00
_cell.angle_gamma   90.00
#
_symmetry.space_group_name_H-M   'P 1'
#
loop_
_entity.id
_entity.type
_entity.pdbx_description
1 polymer ?
#
loop_
_entity_poly.entity_id
_entity_poly.type
_entity_poly.pdbx_seq_one_letter_code
_entity_poly.pdbx_strand_id
1 'polypeptide(L)'
;MSIRLNATKGLLAFALSCCWTLGAGGISAAAEPAPQALAKRILDATGVKGGLVVHVACGDGKLTAALRANDSYIVHGLDASEKNVAAARKHIQSLKLYGPVSVRLWDGAALPYADNLVNLLVAEDLGKPGAPGMAEVMRVLAPLGVAYIGGKKTVKPRPKEIDEWSHFLHDASNNAVANDTVVGPPRRLQWTAGPPWCRSHEFISSFCAMVSAGGRVFYVVDLGQPGVTDKRLPERWTLFARDAFNGVLLWKRPLAKWRADEWRGTAMRGRPPSVPRRIVAGNDRLYATLSHRAKLAVLDPATGKTLQEIDGTEGTQEIALVGKALVLRLAKVDDKAAAIAAVEADSGKIRWKVPAGRYQSQSLAANNGRVVYSDSVETICLDLANGKELWRSGGAKPKPKPGQRPKRRRRGDRTLIIHGGLVLECDGGSIVARDAKTGRGRWTTRTGGGSMRGHDFFIARGLAWHAAGGGIAGYDLKTGKVARTIDPSKVQSRGHHLRCYRSKATERFLITQFRGTEFVSLTDDNHSQNDWTRGPCRYGVMPCNGMLYVPPHQCFCYAGATMTGLNAYTTASDGELKAIGQSPLPNRLRRGPAYGAIRPSAGSGQAIRNEDWPMYRHDERRTGATACQIPAKIDKRWQIELGGRLTPPVAAGARVYVAAKDRHTLYALGDKDGKEAWRFTANAGIDSPPTIYQGRVLFGCADGWLYCLRVSDGALAWRFRAAPAERLIVAESRVESAWRVHGSVIVHDGVVYFTAGRSSFLNGGLFLYGLNPKTGKVVHEGRLHTLMATREDAVGKGFLTSFHIQGTRSDLLVAEGGYIYVNQMKFTPDLKPAKTRYVPHDPKDTTSGMDVAGKGYVEENPYLKKGFASAAALGVRRGHMGDQEVGLHLFSTGGFLDDSWFNRTFWMYAKTWPGYQIAHIAPKAGQLLVIGDKTTYAVQAYPTRNVHSPMFTPAAKGYLLIADSNDNEPMLDHRSWARDKGMGFTRKNPPKWHQWVAIRMRAMVLAKDTLFVAGAPDVLDPKDPYAAFQGRKGAMLQAFSAQDGSKLGQYKLPDEPVFDGLIAAGGRLYLTTRNGRVLCLGK
;
A
#
# COMPACT_ATOMS: atom_id res chain seq x y z
N MET A 1 33.45 -55.75 34.97
CA MET A 1 34.66 -56.03 34.18
C MET A 1 35.32 -54.69 33.89
N SER A 2 36.49 -54.36 34.45
CA SER A 2 37.85 -54.83 34.10
C SER A 2 38.48 -53.98 32.97
N ILE A 3 39.70 -53.44 33.04
CA ILE A 3 40.70 -53.41 34.13
C ILE A 3 41.53 -52.09 34.12
N ARG A 4 42.21 -51.85 35.24
CA ARG A 4 43.05 -50.71 35.66
C ARG A 4 44.34 -50.41 34.85
N LEU A 5 44.76 -49.12 34.87
CA LEU A 5 46.14 -48.59 35.04
C LEU A 5 47.23 -49.02 33.99
N ASN A 6 48.42 -48.44 33.85
CA ASN A 6 49.10 -47.39 34.63
C ASN A 6 49.79 -46.30 33.75
N ALA A 7 50.93 -45.70 34.19
CA ALA A 7 51.16 -44.26 34.01
C ALA A 7 52.63 -43.76 34.17
N THR A 8 52.84 -42.43 33.99
CA THR A 8 53.99 -41.58 34.44
C THR A 8 55.35 -41.75 33.69
N LYS A 9 56.35 -40.82 33.70
CA LYS A 9 56.52 -39.44 34.28
C LYS A 9 57.70 -38.65 33.64
N GLY A 10 57.76 -37.34 33.92
CA GLY A 10 59.00 -36.54 34.08
C GLY A 10 59.22 -35.42 33.06
N LEU A 11 59.89 -34.30 33.38
CA LEU A 11 60.27 -33.65 34.66
C LEU A 11 60.25 -32.11 34.41
N LEU A 12 60.01 -31.20 35.37
CA LEU A 12 61.02 -30.59 36.26
C LEU A 12 60.36 -29.63 37.29
N ALA A 13 61.16 -29.15 38.25
CA ALA A 13 60.83 -28.29 39.41
C ALA A 13 62.11 -27.53 39.85
N PHE A 14 62.17 -26.45 40.65
CA PHE A 14 61.29 -25.33 41.03
C PHE A 14 62.15 -24.34 41.89
N ALA A 15 61.69 -23.10 42.16
CA ALA A 15 62.29 -22.11 43.10
C ALA A 15 63.66 -21.51 42.70
N LEU A 16 64.13 -20.37 43.25
CA LEU A 16 63.55 -19.39 44.19
C LEU A 16 63.11 -18.11 43.39
N SER A 17 63.00 -16.84 43.84
CA SER A 17 63.23 -16.12 45.12
C SER A 17 62.40 -14.82 45.19
N CYS A 18 62.59 -13.96 46.21
CA CYS A 18 61.81 -12.75 46.48
C CYS A 18 62.54 -11.42 46.17
N CYS A 19 61.76 -10.36 45.88
CA CYS A 19 62.08 -8.98 46.29
C CYS A 19 60.79 -8.11 46.31
N TRP A 20 60.76 -7.03 47.10
CA TRP A 20 59.59 -6.13 47.28
C TRP A 20 59.81 -4.75 46.63
N THR A 21 58.75 -4.16 46.06
CA THR A 21 58.51 -2.69 46.06
C THR A 21 57.02 -2.39 45.84
N LEU A 22 56.56 -1.21 46.27
CA LEU A 22 55.14 -0.83 46.27
C LEU A 22 54.68 -0.07 45.01
N GLY A 23 53.37 -0.14 44.73
CA GLY A 23 52.60 1.08 44.48
C GLY A 23 52.33 1.51 43.03
N ALA A 24 51.32 0.92 42.40
CA ALA A 24 50.52 1.59 41.38
C ALA A 24 49.06 1.09 41.41
N GLY A 25 48.09 2.01 41.42
CA GLY A 25 46.67 1.66 41.52
C GLY A 25 46.09 1.15 40.20
N GLY A 26 46.05 -0.18 40.03
CA GLY A 26 45.37 -0.80 38.90
C GLY A 26 43.85 -0.64 38.97
N ILE A 27 43.30 0.37 38.28
CA ILE A 27 41.86 0.51 38.11
C ILE A 27 41.34 -0.72 37.35
N SER A 28 40.56 -1.56 38.02
CA SER A 28 39.87 -2.69 37.39
C SER A 28 38.93 -2.18 36.31
N ALA A 29 39.31 -2.34 35.04
CA ALA A 29 38.45 -2.04 33.90
C ALA A 29 37.15 -2.84 34.03
N ALA A 30 36.04 -2.15 34.30
CA ALA A 30 34.75 -2.79 34.49
C ALA A 30 34.34 -3.49 33.18
N ALA A 31 34.12 -4.81 33.24
CA ALA A 31 33.80 -5.61 32.08
C ALA A 31 32.58 -5.05 31.32
N GLU A 32 32.70 -4.95 30.00
CA GLU A 32 31.66 -4.32 29.17
C GLU A 32 30.29 -5.00 29.36
N PRO A 33 29.20 -4.22 29.53
CA PRO A 33 27.88 -4.79 29.72
C PRO A 33 27.43 -5.54 28.47
N ALA A 34 26.99 -6.79 28.64
CA ALA A 34 26.53 -7.64 27.54
C ALA A 34 25.56 -6.90 26.59
N PRO A 35 25.61 -7.12 25.26
CA PRO A 35 24.91 -6.30 24.26
C PRO A 35 23.41 -6.10 24.52
N GLN A 36 22.73 -7.10 25.08
CA GLN A 36 21.31 -7.05 25.47
C GLN A 36 21.06 -6.12 26.67
N ALA A 37 21.96 -6.12 27.66
CA ALA A 37 21.88 -5.20 28.80
C ALA A 37 22.19 -3.76 28.37
N LEU A 38 23.16 -3.57 27.47
CA LEU A 38 23.46 -2.26 26.89
C LEU A 38 22.30 -1.73 26.03
N ALA A 39 21.75 -2.56 25.14
CA ALA A 39 20.57 -2.19 24.35
C ALA A 39 19.36 -1.83 25.23
N LYS A 40 19.10 -2.60 26.30
CA LYS A 40 18.05 -2.28 27.28
C LYS A 40 18.30 -0.92 27.95
N ARG A 41 19.52 -0.68 28.44
CA ARG A 41 19.92 0.62 29.04
C ARG A 41 19.65 1.79 28.08
N ILE A 42 20.02 1.65 26.81
CA ILE A 42 19.81 2.68 25.78
C ILE A 42 18.30 2.91 25.54
N LEU A 43 17.51 1.85 25.37
CA LEU A 43 16.07 1.95 25.11
C LEU A 43 15.26 2.50 26.32
N ASP A 44 15.72 2.25 27.54
CA ASP A 44 15.11 2.81 28.74
C ASP A 44 15.53 4.27 28.97
N ALA A 45 16.81 4.62 28.84
CA ALA A 45 17.29 6.01 28.97
C ALA A 45 16.74 6.94 27.87
N THR A 46 16.64 6.44 26.63
CA THR A 46 16.05 7.21 25.51
C THR A 46 14.54 7.29 25.62
N GLY A 47 13.87 6.24 26.11
CA GLY A 47 12.41 6.14 26.22
C GLY A 47 11.72 5.71 24.92
N VAL A 48 12.47 5.35 23.87
CA VAL A 48 11.91 5.00 22.55
C VAL A 48 11.31 3.59 22.58
N LYS A 49 9.99 3.48 22.33
CA LYS A 49 9.21 2.23 22.45
C LYS A 49 8.81 1.57 21.10
N GLY A 50 9.58 1.83 20.04
CA GLY A 50 9.44 1.22 18.72
C GLY A 50 9.93 2.15 17.60
N GLY A 51 9.69 1.76 16.36
CA GLY A 51 10.01 2.54 15.16
C GLY A 51 11.32 2.16 14.48
N LEU A 52 11.92 3.09 13.74
CA LEU A 52 13.22 2.92 13.08
C LEU A 52 14.37 3.31 14.02
N VAL A 53 15.23 2.34 14.32
CA VAL A 53 16.52 2.53 14.99
C VAL A 53 17.65 2.51 13.97
N VAL A 54 18.61 3.41 14.12
CA VAL A 54 19.85 3.46 13.32
C VAL A 54 21.03 3.29 14.27
N HIS A 55 21.96 2.39 13.94
CA HIS A 55 23.20 2.20 14.68
C HIS A 55 24.37 2.59 13.78
N VAL A 56 25.09 3.66 14.13
CA VAL A 56 26.25 4.17 13.37
C VAL A 56 27.52 3.51 13.92
N ALA A 57 28.52 3.28 13.05
CA ALA A 57 29.76 2.54 13.35
C ALA A 57 29.48 1.13 13.91
N CYS A 58 28.55 0.40 13.27
CA CYS A 58 27.83 -0.70 13.90
C CYS A 58 28.63 -2.00 14.20
N GLY A 59 29.90 -2.07 13.80
CA GLY A 59 30.87 -3.06 14.27
C GLY A 59 30.53 -4.50 13.86
N ASP A 60 30.60 -5.44 14.81
CA ASP A 60 30.25 -6.85 14.58
C ASP A 60 28.73 -7.13 14.61
N GLY A 61 27.91 -6.09 14.76
CA GLY A 61 26.46 -6.17 14.72
C GLY A 61 25.77 -6.71 15.98
N LYS A 62 26.50 -7.07 17.06
CA LYS A 62 25.87 -7.58 18.30
C LYS A 62 24.90 -6.58 18.91
N LEU A 63 25.32 -5.33 19.11
CA LEU A 63 24.45 -4.26 19.62
C LEU A 63 23.33 -3.93 18.63
N THR A 64 23.61 -3.95 17.32
CA THR A 64 22.62 -3.76 16.25
C THR A 64 21.49 -4.80 16.31
N ALA A 65 21.81 -6.06 16.59
CA ALA A 65 20.82 -7.11 16.81
C ALA A 65 20.06 -6.91 18.12
N ALA A 66 20.76 -6.60 19.21
CA ALA A 66 20.19 -6.42 20.55
C ALA A 66 19.24 -5.21 20.66
N LEU A 67 19.47 -4.15 19.88
CA LEU A 67 18.58 -2.98 19.80
C LEU A 67 17.18 -3.32 19.24
N ARG A 68 17.00 -4.49 18.59
CA ARG A 68 15.68 -4.98 18.18
C ARG A 68 14.99 -5.72 19.33
N ALA A 69 14.60 -4.98 20.37
CA ALA A 69 14.02 -5.55 21.58
C ALA A 69 12.72 -6.35 21.35
N ASN A 70 11.93 -6.01 20.33
CA ASN A 70 10.78 -6.80 19.85
C ASN A 70 10.35 -6.35 18.44
N ASP A 71 9.21 -6.87 17.96
CA ASP A 71 8.68 -6.61 16.62
C ASP A 71 8.21 -5.16 16.34
N SER A 72 8.06 -4.30 17.36
CA SER A 72 7.80 -2.87 17.16
C SER A 72 9.01 -2.09 16.63
N TYR A 73 10.20 -2.71 16.59
CA TYR A 73 11.45 -2.11 16.16
C TYR A 73 11.94 -2.71 14.84
N ILE A 74 12.46 -1.85 13.97
CA ILE A 74 13.35 -2.22 12.87
C ILE A 74 14.70 -1.51 13.07
N VAL A 75 15.81 -2.19 12.77
CA VAL A 75 17.16 -1.68 13.04
C VAL A 75 18.02 -1.71 11.79
N HIS A 76 18.66 -0.60 11.47
CA HIS A 76 19.57 -0.47 10.34
C HIS A 76 20.95 -0.01 10.80
N GLY A 77 21.95 -0.89 10.69
CA GLY A 77 23.34 -0.56 11.01
C GLY A 77 24.08 0.03 9.81
N LEU A 78 24.85 1.08 10.06
CA LEU A 78 25.75 1.72 9.11
C LEU A 78 27.20 1.52 9.58
N ASP A 79 28.07 1.13 8.66
CA ASP A 79 29.51 1.01 8.92
C ASP A 79 30.30 1.30 7.62
N ALA A 80 31.51 1.82 7.75
CA ALA A 80 32.42 2.15 6.64
C ALA A 80 33.39 1.00 6.29
N SER A 81 33.51 -0.01 7.16
CA SER A 81 34.35 -1.19 6.96
C SER A 81 33.54 -2.32 6.32
N GLU A 82 33.91 -2.75 5.10
CA GLU A 82 33.29 -3.94 4.49
C GLU A 82 33.48 -5.21 5.34
N LYS A 83 34.58 -5.29 6.12
CA LYS A 83 34.83 -6.36 7.10
C LYS A 83 33.81 -6.34 8.25
N ASN A 84 33.47 -5.16 8.77
CA ASN A 84 32.45 -5.00 9.81
C ASN A 84 31.07 -5.36 9.28
N VAL A 85 30.69 -4.81 8.11
CA VAL A 85 29.43 -5.14 7.43
C VAL A 85 29.29 -6.65 7.19
N ALA A 86 30.36 -7.35 6.80
CA ALA A 86 30.37 -8.80 6.63
C ALA A 86 30.21 -9.56 7.97
N ALA A 87 30.91 -9.13 9.03
CA ALA A 87 30.80 -9.72 10.37
C ALA A 87 29.38 -9.55 10.95
N ALA A 88 28.83 -8.32 10.88
CA ALA A 88 27.48 -8.00 11.31
C ALA A 88 26.43 -8.79 10.53
N ARG A 89 26.57 -8.93 9.20
CA ARG A 89 25.71 -9.81 8.39
C ARG A 89 25.72 -11.24 8.90
N LYS A 90 26.91 -11.83 9.09
CA LYS A 90 27.08 -13.19 9.61
C LYS A 90 26.42 -13.37 10.98
N HIS A 91 26.62 -12.43 11.91
CA HIS A 91 26.02 -12.48 13.24
C HIS A 91 24.48 -12.38 13.19
N ILE A 92 23.93 -11.35 12.55
CA ILE A 92 22.48 -11.13 12.44
C ILE A 92 21.77 -12.28 11.70
N GLN A 93 22.43 -12.87 10.70
CA GLN A 93 21.93 -14.05 9.98
C GLN A 93 21.92 -15.30 10.85
N SER A 94 22.90 -15.52 11.73
CA SER A 94 22.90 -16.65 12.67
C SER A 94 21.71 -16.61 13.64
N LEU A 95 21.29 -15.41 14.05
CA LEU A 95 20.09 -15.16 14.86
C LEU A 95 18.77 -15.25 14.06
N LYS A 96 18.83 -15.48 12.73
CA LYS A 96 17.69 -15.46 11.79
C LYS A 96 16.94 -14.11 11.74
N LEU A 97 17.56 -13.02 12.20
CA LEU A 97 16.96 -11.67 12.29
C LEU A 97 17.15 -10.81 11.03
N TYR A 98 17.87 -11.31 10.01
CA TYR A 98 18.25 -10.49 8.86
C TYR A 98 17.06 -10.06 8.01
N GLY A 99 16.94 -8.75 7.77
CA GLY A 99 15.76 -8.08 7.22
C GLY A 99 15.25 -7.03 8.21
N PRO A 100 14.45 -7.41 9.22
CA PRO A 100 14.05 -6.54 10.34
C PRO A 100 15.24 -5.93 11.10
N VAL A 101 16.37 -6.65 11.16
CA VAL A 101 17.69 -6.08 11.41
C VAL A 101 18.50 -6.20 10.11
N SER A 102 19.10 -5.12 9.62
CA SER A 102 19.94 -5.15 8.42
C SER A 102 21.12 -4.19 8.53
N VAL A 103 22.16 -4.40 7.74
CA VAL A 103 23.34 -3.53 7.72
C VAL A 103 23.83 -3.26 6.30
N ARG A 104 24.31 -2.04 6.04
CA ARG A 104 24.91 -1.64 4.75
C ARG A 104 26.26 -0.98 4.94
N LEU A 105 27.06 -1.03 3.88
CA LEU A 105 28.19 -0.12 3.72
C LEU A 105 27.68 1.32 3.58
N TRP A 106 28.37 2.22 4.28
CA TRP A 106 28.15 3.65 4.32
C TRP A 106 29.50 4.36 4.12
N ASP A 107 29.49 5.55 3.54
CA ASP A 107 30.71 6.31 3.21
C ASP A 107 31.16 7.27 4.33
N GLY A 108 30.35 7.44 5.38
CA GLY A 108 30.67 8.26 6.55
C GLY A 108 30.24 9.73 6.44
N ALA A 109 29.80 10.20 5.27
CA ALA A 109 29.62 11.64 5.03
C ALA A 109 28.20 12.15 5.35
N ALA A 110 27.16 11.47 4.87
CA ALA A 110 25.76 11.88 5.02
C ALA A 110 24.87 10.70 5.41
N LEU A 111 23.86 10.93 6.25
CA LEU A 111 22.96 9.89 6.73
C LEU A 111 21.90 9.62 5.65
N PRO A 112 21.85 8.41 5.06
CA PRO A 112 21.19 8.16 3.77
C PRO A 112 19.65 8.17 3.80
N TYR A 113 19.03 8.71 4.84
CA TYR A 113 17.59 8.64 5.09
C TYR A 113 16.84 9.88 4.61
N ALA A 114 15.55 9.68 4.37
CA ALA A 114 14.57 10.74 4.41
C ALA A 114 14.67 11.57 5.69
N ASP A 115 14.35 12.86 5.56
CA ASP A 115 14.15 13.75 6.70
C ASP A 115 13.03 13.19 7.58
N ASN A 116 13.09 13.42 8.89
CA ASN A 116 12.07 12.99 9.84
C ASN A 116 11.85 11.47 9.98
N LEU A 117 12.74 10.59 9.52
CA LEU A 117 12.48 9.14 9.46
C LEU A 117 12.88 8.33 10.72
N VAL A 118 13.88 8.76 11.49
CA VAL A 118 14.56 7.93 12.51
C VAL A 118 14.04 8.21 13.93
N ASN A 119 13.55 7.20 14.65
CA ASN A 119 13.09 7.38 16.04
C ASN A 119 14.25 7.35 17.04
N LEU A 120 15.28 6.55 16.77
CA LEU A 120 16.48 6.45 17.60
C LEU A 120 17.73 6.34 16.72
N LEU A 121 18.68 7.26 16.85
CA LEU A 121 20.05 7.09 16.36
C LEU A 121 20.96 6.77 17.54
N VAL A 122 21.70 5.67 17.45
CA VAL A 122 22.70 5.20 18.43
C VAL A 122 24.08 5.29 17.80
N ALA A 123 25.04 5.85 18.53
CA ALA A 123 26.45 5.81 18.18
C ALA A 123 27.32 5.96 19.44
N GLU A 124 28.60 5.59 19.36
CA GLU A 124 29.58 5.96 20.38
C GLU A 124 30.10 7.38 20.08
N ASP A 125 30.71 7.56 18.92
CA ASP A 125 30.87 8.86 18.25
C ASP A 125 30.26 8.80 16.82
N LEU A 126 30.33 9.90 16.05
CA LEU A 126 29.83 9.93 14.66
C LEU A 126 30.91 9.62 13.61
N GLY A 127 32.14 9.33 14.03
CA GLY A 127 33.25 8.91 13.20
C GLY A 127 34.33 9.99 12.96
N LYS A 128 35.13 9.72 11.93
CA LYS A 128 36.30 10.49 11.49
C LYS A 128 35.94 11.93 11.04
N PRO A 129 36.94 12.83 10.88
CA PRO A 129 36.73 14.11 10.19
C PRO A 129 35.98 13.93 8.87
N GLY A 130 34.91 14.72 8.67
CA GLY A 130 33.94 14.52 7.57
C GLY A 130 32.65 13.79 7.98
N ALA A 131 32.55 13.31 9.24
CA ALA A 131 31.33 12.75 9.83
C ALA A 131 30.11 13.70 9.77
N PRO A 132 28.87 13.16 9.77
CA PRO A 132 27.65 13.97 9.76
C PRO A 132 27.53 14.80 11.04
N GLY A 133 27.51 16.13 10.91
CA GLY A 133 27.30 17.03 12.06
C GLY A 133 25.91 16.89 12.67
N MET A 134 25.70 17.45 13.88
CA MET A 134 24.41 17.35 14.58
C MET A 134 23.21 17.93 13.81
N ALA A 135 23.43 18.85 12.85
CA ALA A 135 22.37 19.31 11.94
C ALA A 135 21.84 18.18 11.03
N GLU A 136 22.72 17.30 10.54
CA GLU A 136 22.37 16.15 9.70
C GLU A 136 21.69 15.04 10.52
N VAL A 137 22.15 14.81 11.76
CA VAL A 137 21.45 13.97 12.74
C VAL A 137 20.03 14.49 12.99
N MET A 138 19.89 15.79 13.27
CA MET A 138 18.58 16.43 13.49
C MET A 138 17.72 16.51 12.22
N ARG A 139 18.29 16.43 11.01
CA ARG A 139 17.51 16.26 9.77
C ARG A 139 16.81 14.90 9.74
N VAL A 140 17.56 13.81 9.91
CA VAL A 140 17.03 12.44 9.77
C VAL A 140 16.19 11.97 10.96
N LEU A 141 16.40 12.49 12.17
CA LEU A 141 15.54 12.18 13.32
C LEU A 141 14.09 12.59 13.04
N ALA A 142 13.13 11.74 13.39
CA ALA A 142 11.72 12.07 13.47
C ALA A 142 11.48 13.16 14.53
N PRO A 143 10.44 13.99 14.41
CA PRO A 143 9.94 14.82 15.52
C PRO A 143 9.74 13.97 16.78
N LEU A 144 10.26 14.42 17.93
CA LEU A 144 10.35 13.67 19.20
C LEU A 144 11.28 12.44 19.17
N GLY A 145 11.96 12.18 18.05
CA GLY A 145 13.03 11.19 17.92
C GLY A 145 14.31 11.59 18.65
N VAL A 146 15.15 10.60 18.96
CA VAL A 146 16.26 10.73 19.90
C VAL A 146 17.59 10.36 19.24
N ALA A 147 18.62 11.18 19.41
CA ALA A 147 20.02 10.75 19.25
C ALA A 147 20.58 10.37 20.62
N TYR A 148 21.31 9.26 20.67
CA TYR A 148 22.04 8.76 21.82
C TYR A 148 23.48 8.51 21.38
N ILE A 149 24.35 9.50 21.61
CA ILE A 149 25.73 9.57 21.10
C ILE A 149 26.65 9.85 22.29
N GLY A 150 27.69 9.06 22.49
CA GLY A 150 28.63 9.22 23.63
C GLY A 150 27.92 9.16 24.99
N GLY A 151 26.85 8.37 25.10
CA GLY A 151 25.97 8.34 26.28
C GLY A 151 25.01 9.53 26.43
N LYS A 152 25.18 10.60 25.63
CA LYS A 152 24.38 11.84 25.68
C LYS A 152 23.09 11.70 24.88
N LYS A 153 21.96 11.96 25.55
CA LYS A 153 20.63 12.04 24.95
C LYS A 153 20.37 13.43 24.36
N THR A 154 19.99 13.50 23.09
CA THR A 154 19.47 14.69 22.42
C THR A 154 18.12 14.36 21.78
N VAL A 155 17.10 15.19 21.97
CA VAL A 155 15.75 14.96 21.42
C VAL A 155 15.43 16.02 20.38
N LYS A 156 14.90 15.62 19.22
CA LYS A 156 14.44 16.57 18.20
C LYS A 156 13.10 17.20 18.62
N PRO A 157 12.98 18.53 18.70
CA PRO A 157 11.70 19.17 19.00
C PRO A 157 10.66 18.88 17.91
N ARG A 158 9.37 18.89 18.28
CA ARG A 158 8.30 18.90 17.27
C ARG A 158 8.23 20.30 16.64
N PRO A 159 8.28 20.43 15.29
CA PRO A 159 8.07 21.72 14.62
C PRO A 159 6.70 22.31 14.97
N LYS A 160 6.60 23.64 15.05
CA LYS A 160 5.34 24.35 15.36
C LYS A 160 4.38 24.39 14.16
N GLU A 161 4.93 24.13 12.98
CA GLU A 161 4.30 24.23 11.67
C GLU A 161 3.51 22.96 11.30
N ILE A 162 3.66 21.88 12.08
CA ILE A 162 3.01 20.58 11.84
C ILE A 162 2.00 20.22 12.94
N ASP A 163 0.79 19.86 12.53
CA ASP A 163 -0.34 19.62 13.44
C ASP A 163 -0.61 18.12 13.66
N GLU A 164 -1.50 17.80 14.59
CA GLU A 164 -2.01 16.45 14.83
C GLU A 164 -3.42 16.30 14.20
N TRP A 165 -4.06 15.14 14.40
CA TRP A 165 -5.42 14.88 13.87
C TRP A 165 -6.14 13.92 14.82
N SER A 166 -6.39 14.40 16.05
CA SER A 166 -6.88 13.61 17.19
C SER A 166 -8.26 12.98 16.97
N HIS A 167 -9.08 13.55 16.07
CA HIS A 167 -10.46 13.15 15.78
C HIS A 167 -10.70 12.97 14.27
N PHE A 168 -11.81 12.32 13.87
CA PHE A 168 -12.18 12.18 12.45
C PHE A 168 -12.22 13.51 11.68
N LEU A 169 -12.70 14.59 12.31
CA LEU A 169 -12.74 15.94 11.75
C LEU A 169 -11.74 16.86 12.47
N HIS A 170 -10.45 16.46 12.45
CA HIS A 170 -9.32 17.12 13.12
C HIS A 170 -9.41 17.07 14.66
N ASP A 171 -10.32 17.82 15.26
CA ASP A 171 -10.45 17.99 16.70
C ASP A 171 -11.92 17.80 17.19
N ALA A 172 -12.18 18.22 18.43
CA ALA A 172 -13.51 18.22 19.03
C ALA A 172 -14.43 19.36 18.54
N SER A 173 -13.91 20.38 17.87
CA SER A 173 -14.69 21.52 17.34
C SER A 173 -15.54 21.17 16.11
N ASN A 174 -15.26 20.01 15.47
CA ASN A 174 -15.72 19.56 14.15
C ASN A 174 -15.18 20.31 12.94
N ASN A 175 -14.29 21.28 13.13
CA ASN A 175 -13.65 21.97 12.03
C ASN A 175 -12.65 21.04 11.32
N ALA A 176 -12.98 20.54 10.13
CA ALA A 176 -12.17 19.53 9.44
C ALA A 176 -10.92 20.11 8.73
N VAL A 177 -10.17 20.95 9.44
CA VAL A 177 -9.05 21.79 8.98
C VAL A 177 -7.87 21.58 9.93
N ALA A 178 -6.72 21.17 9.41
CA ALA A 178 -5.49 21.19 10.22
C ALA A 178 -4.86 22.59 10.24
N ASN A 179 -4.25 22.96 11.37
CA ASN A 179 -3.36 24.12 11.48
C ASN A 179 -2.00 23.87 10.80
N ASP A 180 -1.78 22.67 10.25
CA ASP A 180 -0.57 22.25 9.56
C ASP A 180 -0.33 23.11 8.31
N THR A 181 0.80 23.83 8.30
CA THR A 181 1.20 24.71 7.19
C THR A 181 2.22 24.06 6.26
N VAL A 182 2.75 22.88 6.62
CA VAL A 182 3.73 22.12 5.83
C VAL A 182 3.05 21.20 4.81
N VAL A 183 1.88 20.64 5.16
CA VAL A 183 1.08 19.81 4.25
C VAL A 183 0.75 20.57 2.96
N GLY A 184 1.03 19.93 1.83
CA GLY A 184 0.76 20.41 0.48
C GLY A 184 0.65 19.24 -0.51
N PRO A 185 0.62 19.54 -1.83
CA PRO A 185 0.48 18.53 -2.87
C PRO A 185 1.50 17.39 -2.74
N PRO A 186 1.10 16.12 -2.93
CA PRO A 186 1.97 14.96 -2.78
C PRO A 186 3.02 14.93 -3.89
N ARG A 187 4.31 14.99 -3.52
CA ARG A 187 5.45 14.99 -4.45
C ARG A 187 6.53 13.96 -4.12
N ARG A 188 6.61 13.53 -2.86
CA ARG A 188 7.59 12.54 -2.37
C ARG A 188 6.87 11.51 -1.51
N LEU A 189 7.25 10.24 -1.62
CA LEU A 189 6.85 9.21 -0.66
C LEU A 189 7.76 9.31 0.58
N GLN A 190 7.14 9.34 1.76
CA GLN A 190 7.85 9.25 3.03
C GLN A 190 7.85 7.82 3.56
N TRP A 191 6.68 7.16 3.56
CA TRP A 191 6.56 5.74 3.84
C TRP A 191 5.31 5.12 3.21
N THR A 192 5.29 3.78 3.09
CA THR A 192 4.14 3.01 2.60
C THR A 192 3.98 1.67 3.34
N ALA A 193 2.74 1.23 3.57
CA ALA A 193 2.45 -0.04 4.25
C ALA A 193 1.09 -0.65 3.88
N GLY A 194 0.96 -1.97 4.01
CA GLY A 194 -0.24 -2.72 3.63
C GLY A 194 -1.42 -2.63 4.62
N PRO A 195 -2.60 -3.17 4.24
CA PRO A 195 -2.84 -3.98 3.03
C PRO A 195 -2.91 -3.14 1.73
N PRO A 196 -2.50 -3.69 0.56
CA PRO A 196 -2.44 -2.93 -0.69
C PRO A 196 -3.83 -2.47 -1.19
N TRP A 197 -4.87 -3.28 -0.96
CA TRP A 197 -6.24 -3.04 -1.41
C TRP A 197 -7.24 -3.23 -0.26
N CYS A 198 -8.38 -2.54 -0.31
CA CYS A 198 -9.54 -2.87 0.53
C CYS A 198 -10.24 -4.16 0.05
N ARG A 199 -11.09 -4.75 0.90
CA ARG A 199 -11.76 -6.04 0.63
C ARG A 199 -12.56 -6.03 -0.67
N SER A 200 -13.57 -5.16 -0.78
CA SER A 200 -14.40 -5.05 -2.00
C SER A 200 -15.15 -3.72 -2.05
N HIS A 201 -15.56 -3.32 -3.24
CA HIS A 201 -16.41 -2.14 -3.47
C HIS A 201 -17.87 -2.38 -3.05
N GLU A 202 -18.32 -3.64 -3.01
CA GLU A 202 -19.73 -3.97 -2.74
C GLU A 202 -20.06 -3.97 -1.23
N PHE A 203 -19.02 -4.03 -0.40
CA PHE A 203 -19.10 -4.12 1.06
C PHE A 203 -18.92 -2.75 1.73
N ILE A 204 -19.07 -2.74 3.06
CA ILE A 204 -18.66 -1.62 3.89
C ILE A 204 -17.18 -1.31 3.64
N SER A 205 -16.80 -0.03 3.63
CA SER A 205 -15.42 0.38 3.41
C SER A 205 -14.49 -0.24 4.45
N SER A 206 -13.61 -1.16 4.01
CA SER A 206 -12.68 -1.90 4.86
C SER A 206 -11.79 -0.98 5.69
N PHE A 207 -11.45 0.21 5.21
CA PHE A 207 -10.84 1.25 6.03
C PHE A 207 -11.95 2.16 6.59
N CYS A 208 -12.07 2.25 7.92
CA CYS A 208 -13.27 2.86 8.53
C CYS A 208 -13.03 4.08 9.42
N ALA A 209 -11.86 4.22 10.04
CA ALA A 209 -11.47 5.33 10.90
C ALA A 209 -9.93 5.44 10.98
N MET A 210 -9.40 6.66 11.11
CA MET A 210 -7.98 6.94 11.38
C MET A 210 -7.83 8.31 12.06
N VAL A 211 -6.89 8.39 13.01
CA VAL A 211 -6.52 9.57 13.79
C VAL A 211 -5.01 9.58 14.06
N SER A 212 -4.43 10.71 14.45
CA SER A 212 -3.02 10.84 14.83
C SER A 212 -2.84 11.76 16.03
N ALA A 213 -2.01 11.33 16.99
CA ALA A 213 -1.53 12.11 18.11
C ALA A 213 -0.22 11.49 18.65
N GLY A 214 0.58 12.26 19.38
CA GLY A 214 1.79 11.75 20.06
C GLY A 214 2.79 11.08 19.13
N GLY A 215 2.95 11.61 17.91
CA GLY A 215 3.84 11.05 16.88
C GLY A 215 3.41 9.68 16.33
N ARG A 216 2.15 9.25 16.53
CA ARG A 216 1.62 7.96 16.09
C ARG A 216 0.37 8.13 15.22
N VAL A 217 0.09 7.14 14.38
CA VAL A 217 -1.14 7.04 13.58
C VAL A 217 -1.90 5.78 13.98
N PHE A 218 -3.16 5.96 14.37
CA PHE A 218 -4.07 4.90 14.79
C PHE A 218 -5.19 4.74 13.78
N TYR A 219 -5.49 3.50 13.36
CA TYR A 219 -6.53 3.26 12.37
C TYR A 219 -7.21 1.90 12.52
N VAL A 220 -8.43 1.77 12.01
CA VAL A 220 -9.20 0.53 12.02
C VAL A 220 -9.47 0.06 10.59
N VAL A 221 -9.07 -1.19 10.30
CA VAL A 221 -9.19 -1.80 8.97
C VAL A 221 -9.65 -3.26 9.05
N ASP A 222 -10.48 -3.69 8.10
CA ASP A 222 -10.85 -5.08 7.82
C ASP A 222 -9.73 -5.78 7.03
N LEU A 223 -9.20 -6.88 7.59
CA LEU A 223 -8.17 -7.74 6.99
C LEU A 223 -8.76 -9.03 6.38
N GLY A 224 -10.02 -8.98 5.95
CA GLY A 224 -10.67 -10.05 5.19
C GLY A 224 -10.10 -10.22 3.77
N GLN A 225 -10.42 -11.33 3.11
CA GLN A 225 -9.84 -11.69 1.81
C GLN A 225 -10.16 -10.64 0.72
N PRO A 226 -9.16 -9.97 0.11
CA PRO A 226 -9.40 -9.02 -0.97
C PRO A 226 -10.11 -9.64 -2.17
N GLY A 227 -10.89 -8.81 -2.87
CA GLY A 227 -11.76 -9.17 -3.97
C GLY A 227 -13.06 -9.90 -3.58
N VAL A 228 -13.08 -10.65 -2.47
CA VAL A 228 -14.13 -11.65 -2.25
C VAL A 228 -15.36 -11.10 -1.52
N THR A 229 -16.50 -11.21 -2.20
CA THR A 229 -17.83 -10.73 -1.80
C THR A 229 -18.70 -11.77 -1.09
N ASP A 230 -18.18 -12.98 -0.87
CA ASP A 230 -18.89 -14.05 -0.16
C ASP A 230 -18.99 -13.78 1.35
N LYS A 231 -20.19 -13.94 1.91
CA LYS A 231 -20.47 -13.78 3.34
C LYS A 231 -19.91 -14.92 4.21
N ARG A 232 -19.66 -16.10 3.63
CA ARG A 232 -19.02 -17.25 4.30
C ARG A 232 -17.60 -16.95 4.75
N LEU A 233 -16.95 -15.93 4.15
CA LEU A 233 -15.68 -15.37 4.61
C LEU A 233 -15.94 -14.13 5.49
N PRO A 234 -15.87 -14.24 6.83
CA PRO A 234 -16.19 -13.12 7.72
C PRO A 234 -15.15 -11.98 7.65
N GLU A 235 -15.57 -10.78 8.02
CA GLU A 235 -14.72 -9.60 8.19
C GLU A 235 -13.69 -9.81 9.33
N ARG A 236 -12.51 -9.21 9.21
CA ARG A 236 -11.40 -9.33 10.17
C ARG A 236 -10.91 -7.95 10.62
N TRP A 237 -11.83 -7.16 11.15
CA TRP A 237 -11.57 -5.84 11.71
C TRP A 237 -10.45 -5.86 12.74
N THR A 238 -9.52 -4.92 12.62
CA THR A 238 -8.31 -4.82 13.45
C THR A 238 -7.97 -3.34 13.66
N LEU A 239 -7.73 -2.96 14.92
CA LEU A 239 -7.12 -1.67 15.29
C LEU A 239 -5.60 -1.77 15.13
N PHE A 240 -4.99 -0.76 14.54
CA PHE A 240 -3.54 -0.65 14.31
C PHE A 240 -2.99 0.61 14.97
N ALA A 241 -1.72 0.55 15.38
CA ALA A 241 -0.88 1.70 15.65
C ALA A 241 0.42 1.61 14.83
N ARG A 242 0.79 2.72 14.20
CA ARG A 242 2.08 2.90 13.53
C ARG A 242 2.78 4.16 14.05
N ASP A 243 4.10 4.18 13.91
CA ASP A 243 4.83 5.44 13.94
C ASP A 243 4.32 6.37 12.81
N ALA A 244 4.17 7.68 13.08
CA ALA A 244 3.60 8.62 12.12
C ALA A 244 4.55 8.99 10.97
N PHE A 245 5.87 8.94 11.18
CA PHE A 245 6.87 9.52 10.29
C PHE A 245 7.65 8.48 9.45
N ASN A 246 7.62 7.22 9.84
CA ASN A 246 8.14 6.08 9.06
C ASN A 246 7.15 4.90 8.91
N GLY A 247 6.01 4.90 9.59
CA GLY A 247 4.97 3.88 9.38
C GLY A 247 5.30 2.48 9.90
N VAL A 248 6.36 2.30 10.68
CA VAL A 248 6.67 1.01 11.33
C VAL A 248 5.49 0.58 12.20
N LEU A 249 5.14 -0.71 12.13
CA LEU A 249 4.06 -1.28 12.93
C LEU A 249 4.47 -1.33 14.40
N LEU A 250 3.78 -0.60 15.27
CA LEU A 250 4.03 -0.64 16.71
C LEU A 250 3.26 -1.79 17.35
N TRP A 251 1.96 -1.86 17.08
CA TRP A 251 1.07 -2.94 17.55
C TRP A 251 -0.21 -3.01 16.70
N LYS A 252 -0.94 -4.12 16.84
CA LYS A 252 -2.28 -4.32 16.26
C LYS A 252 -3.15 -5.19 17.17
N ARG A 253 -4.44 -4.87 17.27
CA ARG A 253 -5.42 -5.52 18.15
C ARG A 253 -6.66 -5.94 17.34
N PRO A 254 -6.91 -7.25 17.14
CA PRO A 254 -8.12 -7.71 16.47
C PRO A 254 -9.39 -7.27 17.19
N LEU A 255 -10.39 -6.80 16.43
CA LEU A 255 -11.68 -6.35 16.93
C LEU A 255 -12.75 -7.38 16.56
N ALA A 256 -12.77 -8.51 17.28
CA ALA A 256 -13.60 -9.67 16.94
C ALA A 256 -15.11 -9.35 16.83
N LYS A 257 -15.57 -8.33 17.57
CA LYS A 257 -16.96 -7.86 17.72
C LYS A 257 -17.19 -6.46 17.09
N TRP A 258 -16.63 -6.25 15.89
CA TRP A 258 -16.77 -5.01 15.09
C TRP A 258 -17.46 -5.25 13.72
N ARG A 259 -18.29 -6.30 13.64
CA ARG A 259 -18.75 -6.88 12.37
C ARG A 259 -20.07 -6.30 11.87
N ALA A 260 -20.32 -6.44 10.56
CA ALA A 260 -21.53 -5.97 9.89
C ALA A 260 -22.87 -6.59 10.37
N ASP A 261 -22.86 -7.70 11.12
CA ASP A 261 -24.02 -8.33 11.78
C ASP A 261 -24.35 -7.71 13.15
N GLU A 262 -23.38 -7.10 13.84
CA GLU A 262 -23.66 -6.21 14.99
C GLU A 262 -24.17 -4.82 14.56
N TRP A 263 -24.11 -4.53 13.25
CA TRP A 263 -24.53 -3.28 12.61
C TRP A 263 -25.81 -3.49 11.78
N ARG A 264 -26.49 -2.40 11.39
CA ARG A 264 -27.73 -2.48 10.60
C ARG A 264 -27.49 -2.68 9.09
N GLY A 265 -26.95 -3.83 8.73
CA GLY A 265 -26.99 -4.38 7.36
C GLY A 265 -25.68 -4.30 6.56
N THR A 266 -25.57 -5.19 5.58
CA THR A 266 -24.28 -5.61 4.99
C THR A 266 -23.82 -4.84 3.74
N ALA A 267 -24.51 -3.78 3.32
CA ALA A 267 -24.18 -3.04 2.10
C ALA A 267 -23.21 -1.88 2.38
N MET A 268 -22.45 -1.40 1.36
CA MET A 268 -21.57 -0.22 1.45
C MET A 268 -22.22 1.01 2.11
N ARG A 269 -23.54 1.17 1.98
CA ARG A 269 -24.31 2.29 2.57
C ARG A 269 -24.92 2.02 3.95
N GLY A 270 -24.88 0.78 4.45
CA GLY A 270 -25.56 0.35 5.70
C GLY A 270 -24.80 0.62 7.00
N ARG A 271 -23.49 0.90 6.95
CA ARG A 271 -22.70 1.21 8.16
C ARG A 271 -23.25 2.44 8.89
N PRO A 272 -23.37 2.42 10.24
CA PRO A 272 -23.67 3.61 11.02
C PRO A 272 -22.71 4.77 10.69
N PRO A 273 -23.20 6.00 10.44
CA PRO A 273 -22.35 7.15 10.11
C PRO A 273 -21.35 7.50 11.22
N SER A 274 -21.66 7.12 12.46
CA SER A 274 -20.88 7.39 13.67
C SER A 274 -19.57 6.61 13.79
N VAL A 275 -19.37 5.50 13.05
CA VAL A 275 -18.16 4.65 13.19
C VAL A 275 -16.80 5.39 13.08
N PRO A 276 -16.58 6.44 12.25
CA PRO A 276 -15.33 7.20 12.28
C PRO A 276 -15.06 7.94 13.61
N ARG A 277 -16.11 8.21 14.40
CA ARG A 277 -16.08 8.91 15.69
C ARG A 277 -15.88 7.97 16.89
N ARG A 278 -15.69 6.66 16.66
CA ARG A 278 -15.47 5.63 17.70
C ARG A 278 -13.99 5.44 18.10
N ILE A 279 -13.11 6.32 17.61
CA ILE A 279 -11.69 6.39 17.99
C ILE A 279 -11.28 7.86 18.09
N VAL A 280 -10.58 8.22 19.17
CA VAL A 280 -9.99 9.54 19.41
C VAL A 280 -8.64 9.35 20.12
N ALA A 281 -7.61 10.09 19.71
CA ALA A 281 -6.26 9.98 20.27
C ALA A 281 -5.82 11.26 20.98
N GLY A 282 -5.37 11.13 22.24
CA GLY A 282 -4.50 12.11 22.90
C GLY A 282 -3.03 11.68 22.80
N ASN A 283 -2.13 12.49 23.37
CA ASN A 283 -0.69 12.21 23.37
C ASN A 283 -0.31 11.01 24.25
N ASP A 284 -1.04 10.81 25.35
CA ASP A 284 -0.79 9.83 26.42
C ASP A 284 -1.81 8.67 26.44
N ARG A 285 -3.02 8.89 25.90
CA ARG A 285 -4.16 7.95 25.94
C ARG A 285 -4.87 7.86 24.60
N LEU A 286 -5.21 6.64 24.19
CA LEU A 286 -6.04 6.36 23.01
C LEU A 286 -7.43 5.84 23.45
N TYR A 287 -8.50 6.48 23.00
CA TYR A 287 -9.87 6.16 23.37
C TYR A 287 -10.58 5.43 22.23
N ALA A 288 -11.09 4.21 22.47
CA ALA A 288 -11.77 3.41 21.45
C ALA A 288 -12.85 2.47 22.03
N THR A 289 -13.96 2.27 21.30
CA THR A 289 -14.93 1.21 21.65
C THR A 289 -14.46 -0.12 21.07
N LEU A 290 -14.18 -1.14 21.90
CA LEU A 290 -13.61 -2.42 21.43
C LEU A 290 -14.62 -3.41 20.82
N SER A 291 -15.92 -3.15 20.97
CA SER A 291 -17.00 -3.76 20.17
C SER A 291 -18.03 -2.69 19.78
N HIS A 292 -19.06 -3.05 19.01
CA HIS A 292 -20.14 -2.11 18.72
C HIS A 292 -20.91 -1.67 20.00
N ARG A 293 -20.93 -2.50 21.04
CA ARG A 293 -21.69 -2.29 22.29
C ARG A 293 -20.85 -2.12 23.56
N ALA A 294 -19.53 -2.32 23.50
CA ALA A 294 -18.63 -2.27 24.66
C ALA A 294 -18.65 -0.90 25.37
N LYS A 295 -18.13 -0.91 26.60
CA LYS A 295 -17.59 0.26 27.29
C LYS A 295 -16.56 0.97 26.40
N LEU A 296 -16.35 2.25 26.64
CA LEU A 296 -15.21 2.98 26.11
C LEU A 296 -13.93 2.47 26.80
N ALA A 297 -12.98 1.98 26.03
CA ALA A 297 -11.68 1.58 26.54
C ALA A 297 -10.66 2.72 26.38
N VAL A 298 -9.89 2.95 27.42
CA VAL A 298 -8.68 3.78 27.42
C VAL A 298 -7.49 2.83 27.19
N LEU A 299 -6.72 3.09 26.14
CA LEU A 299 -5.58 2.27 25.75
C LEU A 299 -4.28 3.06 25.86
N ASP A 300 -3.20 2.36 26.22
CA ASP A 300 -1.85 2.88 26.09
C ASP A 300 -1.48 3.02 24.59
N PRO A 301 -1.09 4.22 24.11
CA PRO A 301 -0.84 4.48 22.69
C PRO A 301 0.42 3.77 22.17
N ALA A 302 1.38 3.43 23.03
CA ALA A 302 2.65 2.82 22.63
C ALA A 302 2.56 1.29 22.48
N THR A 303 1.63 0.62 23.18
CA THR A 303 1.55 -0.85 23.31
C THR A 303 0.17 -1.44 23.05
N GLY A 304 -0.90 -0.64 23.05
CA GLY A 304 -2.28 -1.09 22.81
C GLY A 304 -2.93 -1.85 23.96
N LYS A 305 -2.24 -1.95 25.11
CA LYS A 305 -2.80 -2.47 26.36
C LYS A 305 -3.99 -1.63 26.81
N THR A 306 -5.03 -2.26 27.34
CA THR A 306 -6.10 -1.54 28.03
C THR A 306 -5.55 -1.03 29.37
N LEU A 307 -5.69 0.28 29.61
CA LEU A 307 -5.40 0.94 30.88
C LEU A 307 -6.65 1.03 31.77
N GLN A 308 -7.81 1.28 31.15
CA GLN A 308 -9.11 1.38 31.82
C GLN A 308 -10.24 1.01 30.86
N GLU A 309 -11.35 0.48 31.36
CA GLU A 309 -12.65 0.53 30.68
C GLU A 309 -13.63 1.36 31.52
N ILE A 310 -14.47 2.16 30.86
CA ILE A 310 -15.28 3.17 31.54
C ILE A 310 -16.73 2.69 31.67
N ASP A 311 -17.20 2.49 32.90
CA ASP A 311 -18.55 2.04 33.20
C ASP A 311 -19.65 3.05 32.78
N GLY A 312 -20.82 2.55 32.37
CA GLY A 312 -21.96 3.38 32.00
C GLY A 312 -21.83 4.08 30.63
N THR A 313 -20.79 3.75 29.85
CA THR A 313 -20.51 4.25 28.50
C THR A 313 -20.81 3.23 27.39
N GLU A 314 -21.46 2.12 27.72
CA GLU A 314 -21.92 1.10 26.77
C GLU A 314 -22.79 1.74 25.68
N GLY A 315 -22.56 1.33 24.42
CA GLY A 315 -23.26 1.93 23.27
C GLY A 315 -22.79 3.34 22.90
N THR A 316 -21.60 3.77 23.36
CA THR A 316 -20.88 4.93 22.79
C THR A 316 -20.81 4.81 21.27
N GLN A 317 -21.32 5.82 20.56
CA GLN A 317 -21.25 5.93 19.10
C GLN A 317 -20.31 7.05 18.63
N GLU A 318 -20.24 8.17 19.35
CA GLU A 318 -19.39 9.31 18.98
C GLU A 318 -18.64 9.81 20.23
N ILE A 319 -17.34 10.11 20.06
CA ILE A 319 -16.41 10.57 21.09
C ILE A 319 -15.86 11.93 20.67
N ALA A 320 -15.76 12.87 21.60
CA ALA A 320 -14.99 14.10 21.48
C ALA A 320 -14.14 14.32 22.75
N LEU A 321 -12.84 14.56 22.62
CA LEU A 321 -11.90 14.86 23.70
C LEU A 321 -11.56 16.35 23.66
N VAL A 322 -11.88 17.07 24.73
CA VAL A 322 -11.60 18.51 24.89
C VAL A 322 -10.88 18.73 26.23
N GLY A 323 -9.57 19.00 26.16
CA GLY A 323 -8.70 19.02 27.33
C GLY A 323 -8.75 17.67 28.07
N LYS A 324 -9.19 17.70 29.34
CA LYS A 324 -9.37 16.51 30.19
C LYS A 324 -10.82 15.98 30.25
N ALA A 325 -11.69 16.40 29.34
CA ALA A 325 -13.08 15.94 29.27
C ALA A 325 -13.36 15.14 27.99
N LEU A 326 -13.92 13.94 28.15
CA LEU A 326 -14.49 13.12 27.10
C LEU A 326 -16.01 13.39 27.03
N VAL A 327 -16.48 13.90 25.91
CA VAL A 327 -17.91 14.08 25.62
C VAL A 327 -18.36 12.95 24.72
N LEU A 328 -19.35 12.18 25.17
CA LEU A 328 -19.79 10.93 24.55
C LEU A 328 -21.25 11.02 24.13
N ARG A 329 -21.57 10.58 22.90
CA ARG A 329 -22.94 10.28 22.48
C ARG A 329 -23.21 8.78 22.60
N LEU A 330 -24.07 8.42 23.55
CA LEU A 330 -24.50 7.06 23.88
C LEU A 330 -25.87 6.79 23.24
N ALA A 331 -26.17 5.54 22.84
CA ALA A 331 -27.55 5.13 22.54
C ALA A 331 -27.81 3.63 22.67
N LYS A 332 -29.09 3.28 22.88
CA LYS A 332 -29.59 1.89 22.88
C LYS A 332 -29.74 1.34 21.44
N VAL A 333 -29.91 0.02 21.34
CA VAL A 333 -29.93 -0.76 20.07
C VAL A 333 -30.94 -0.24 19.03
N ASP A 334 -32.03 0.38 19.47
CA ASP A 334 -33.07 0.89 18.57
C ASP A 334 -32.77 2.27 17.95
N ASP A 335 -31.73 2.98 18.43
CA ASP A 335 -31.35 4.37 18.11
C ASP A 335 -32.46 5.42 18.37
N LYS A 336 -33.51 5.08 19.14
CA LYS A 336 -34.58 6.03 19.53
C LYS A 336 -34.26 6.77 20.83
N ALA A 337 -33.52 6.13 21.74
CA ALA A 337 -33.07 6.72 22.99
C ALA A 337 -31.55 6.92 22.97
N ALA A 338 -31.14 8.18 22.81
CA ALA A 338 -29.75 8.63 22.89
C ALA A 338 -29.54 9.54 24.13
N ALA A 339 -28.29 9.64 24.59
CA ALA A 339 -27.86 10.54 25.65
C ALA A 339 -26.49 11.17 25.33
N ILE A 340 -26.25 12.38 25.80
CA ILE A 340 -24.92 12.98 25.86
C ILE A 340 -24.40 12.86 27.29
N ALA A 341 -23.13 12.51 27.47
CA ALA A 341 -22.47 12.50 28.77
C ALA A 341 -21.08 13.15 28.68
N ALA A 342 -20.64 13.80 29.77
CA ALA A 342 -19.25 14.15 29.96
C ALA A 342 -18.59 13.22 30.98
N VAL A 343 -17.37 12.82 30.69
CA VAL A 343 -16.55 11.90 31.48
C VAL A 343 -15.17 12.50 31.65
N GLU A 344 -14.58 12.32 32.83
CA GLU A 344 -13.19 12.69 33.08
C GLU A 344 -12.23 11.76 32.34
N ALA A 345 -11.36 12.33 31.51
CA ALA A 345 -10.42 11.58 30.69
C ALA A 345 -9.39 10.80 31.52
N ASP A 346 -9.02 11.33 32.69
CA ASP A 346 -8.02 10.75 33.58
C ASP A 346 -8.57 9.61 34.45
N SER A 347 -9.75 9.81 35.05
CA SER A 347 -10.35 8.95 36.08
C SER A 347 -11.45 8.02 35.55
N GLY A 348 -12.03 8.31 34.38
CA GLY A 348 -13.23 7.64 33.87
C GLY A 348 -14.54 8.02 34.59
N LYS A 349 -14.53 8.97 35.53
CA LYS A 349 -15.76 9.37 36.25
C LYS A 349 -16.72 10.11 35.31
N ILE A 350 -17.95 9.62 35.17
CA ILE A 350 -19.04 10.36 34.52
C ILE A 350 -19.39 11.57 35.41
N ARG A 351 -19.30 12.78 34.86
CA ARG A 351 -19.68 14.04 35.56
C ARG A 351 -21.17 14.31 35.47
N TRP A 352 -21.73 14.17 34.27
CA TRP A 352 -23.13 14.41 33.98
C TRP A 352 -23.57 13.61 32.75
N LYS A 353 -24.89 13.37 32.62
CA LYS A 353 -25.50 12.58 31.54
C LYS A 353 -26.93 13.07 31.31
N VAL A 354 -27.23 13.54 30.10
CA VAL A 354 -28.52 14.14 29.72
C VAL A 354 -29.16 13.46 28.50
N PRO A 355 -30.50 13.38 28.40
CA PRO A 355 -31.18 12.83 27.22
C PRO A 355 -30.92 13.65 25.94
N ALA A 356 -30.70 12.97 24.81
CA ALA A 356 -30.28 13.61 23.55
C ALA A 356 -31.32 13.52 22.40
N GLY A 357 -32.52 13.04 22.68
CA GLY A 357 -33.65 13.05 21.73
C GLY A 357 -33.36 12.40 20.37
N ARG A 358 -33.82 13.03 19.28
CA ARG A 358 -33.66 12.56 17.89
C ARG A 358 -32.28 12.88 17.28
N TYR A 359 -31.22 12.63 18.04
CA TYR A 359 -29.83 12.97 17.71
C TYR A 359 -29.44 12.73 16.22
N GLN A 360 -28.95 13.77 15.56
CA GLN A 360 -28.41 13.75 14.20
C GLN A 360 -26.94 13.30 14.21
N SER A 361 -26.64 12.18 13.53
CA SER A 361 -25.29 11.60 13.47
C SER A 361 -24.22 12.57 12.94
N GLN A 362 -23.00 12.44 13.47
CA GLN A 362 -21.82 13.27 13.22
C GLN A 362 -21.92 14.73 13.70
N SER A 363 -22.98 15.15 14.40
CA SER A 363 -23.18 16.56 14.81
C SER A 363 -22.51 16.96 16.13
N LEU A 364 -22.06 16.03 16.98
CA LEU A 364 -21.44 16.34 18.27
C LEU A 364 -20.16 17.15 18.08
N ALA A 365 -20.11 18.34 18.66
CA ALA A 365 -18.94 19.18 18.82
C ALA A 365 -18.78 19.59 20.30
N ALA A 366 -17.55 19.77 20.76
CA ALA A 366 -17.24 20.31 22.08
C ALA A 366 -16.00 21.21 22.04
N ASN A 367 -16.16 22.48 22.37
CA ASN A 367 -15.06 23.46 22.45
C ASN A 367 -15.50 24.68 23.29
N ASN A 368 -14.56 25.50 23.77
CA ASN A 368 -14.82 26.76 24.47
C ASN A 368 -15.86 26.63 25.61
N GLY A 369 -15.72 25.60 26.45
CA GLY A 369 -16.62 25.35 27.59
C GLY A 369 -18.03 24.88 27.23
N ARG A 370 -18.29 24.50 25.98
CA ARG A 370 -19.63 24.14 25.46
C ARG A 370 -19.62 22.77 24.79
N VAL A 371 -20.78 22.11 24.81
CA VAL A 371 -21.10 20.94 23.99
C VAL A 371 -22.28 21.30 23.11
N VAL A 372 -22.19 21.04 21.79
CA VAL A 372 -23.25 21.42 20.84
C VAL A 372 -23.54 20.23 19.91
N TYR A 373 -24.82 20.00 19.63
CA TYR A 373 -25.29 18.95 18.70
C TYR A 373 -26.64 19.34 18.09
N SER A 374 -27.12 18.54 17.11
CA SER A 374 -28.46 18.70 16.53
C SER A 374 -29.35 17.48 16.76
N ASP A 375 -30.65 17.68 16.90
CA ASP A 375 -31.68 16.63 16.98
C ASP A 375 -32.45 16.42 15.65
N SER A 376 -31.83 16.82 14.53
CA SER A 376 -32.37 16.88 13.16
C SER A 376 -33.47 17.93 12.91
N VAL A 377 -33.97 18.60 13.94
CA VAL A 377 -34.85 19.78 13.82
C VAL A 377 -34.11 21.02 14.27
N GLU A 378 -33.56 20.97 15.49
CA GLU A 378 -32.91 22.05 16.21
C GLU A 378 -31.42 21.79 16.43
N THR A 379 -30.74 22.83 16.91
CA THR A 379 -29.37 22.79 17.43
C THR A 379 -29.41 23.21 18.90
N ILE A 380 -28.78 22.41 19.75
CA ILE A 380 -28.82 22.45 21.22
C ILE A 380 -27.41 22.72 21.73
N CYS A 381 -27.26 23.64 22.69
CA CYS A 381 -25.99 23.95 23.35
C CYS A 381 -26.10 23.66 24.86
N LEU A 382 -25.14 22.89 25.37
CA LEU A 382 -24.98 22.55 26.78
C LEU A 382 -23.69 23.17 27.34
N ASP A 383 -23.69 23.44 28.63
CA ASP A 383 -22.48 23.72 29.39
C ASP A 383 -21.61 22.45 29.52
N LEU A 384 -20.30 22.55 29.29
CA LEU A 384 -19.39 21.41 29.34
C LEU A 384 -19.11 20.92 30.78
N ALA A 385 -19.16 21.80 31.78
CA ALA A 385 -18.84 21.46 33.16
C ALA A 385 -19.98 20.71 33.86
N ASN A 386 -21.24 21.13 33.63
CA ASN A 386 -22.42 20.60 34.33
C ASN A 386 -23.53 20.02 33.43
N GLY A 387 -23.46 20.18 32.10
CA GLY A 387 -24.43 19.59 31.16
C GLY A 387 -25.77 20.31 31.05
N LYS A 388 -25.97 21.44 31.75
CA LYS A 388 -27.18 22.27 31.66
C LYS A 388 -27.36 22.81 30.25
N GLU A 389 -28.59 22.77 29.73
CA GLU A 389 -28.94 23.42 28.46
C GLU A 389 -28.79 24.95 28.61
N LEU A 390 -27.89 25.53 27.82
CA LEU A 390 -27.63 26.96 27.78
C LEU A 390 -28.58 27.66 26.81
N TRP A 391 -28.86 27.02 25.67
CA TRP A 391 -29.82 27.48 24.68
C TRP A 391 -30.18 26.39 23.66
N ARG A 392 -31.29 26.64 22.95
CA ARG A 392 -31.88 25.80 21.92
C ARG A 392 -32.36 26.68 20.76
N SER A 393 -32.21 26.21 19.53
CA SER A 393 -32.26 27.07 18.35
C SER A 393 -33.61 27.69 17.97
N GLY A 394 -34.74 27.19 18.52
CA GLY A 394 -36.07 27.77 18.35
C GLY A 394 -36.71 27.48 16.98
N GLY A 395 -36.87 26.21 16.62
CA GLY A 395 -37.35 25.80 15.29
C GLY A 395 -38.86 25.58 15.17
N ALA A 396 -39.62 26.57 14.71
CA ALA A 396 -41.05 26.40 14.43
C ALA A 396 -41.32 25.28 13.40
N LYS A 397 -42.21 24.33 13.74
CA LYS A 397 -42.69 23.29 12.81
C LYS A 397 -43.49 23.97 11.68
N PRO A 398 -43.09 23.84 10.39
CA PRO A 398 -43.97 24.26 9.31
C PRO A 398 -45.23 23.40 9.32
N LYS A 399 -46.40 24.00 9.56
CA LYS A 399 -47.68 23.32 9.33
C LYS A 399 -47.72 22.90 7.86
N PRO A 400 -47.98 21.62 7.52
CA PRO A 400 -48.20 21.25 6.12
C PRO A 400 -49.43 21.99 5.61
N LYS A 401 -49.39 22.51 4.38
CA LYS A 401 -50.61 23.02 3.73
C LYS A 401 -51.61 21.85 3.60
N PRO A 402 -52.93 22.08 3.77
CA PRO A 402 -53.95 21.06 3.53
C PRO A 402 -53.72 20.34 2.19
N GLY A 403 -53.92 19.02 2.16
CA GLY A 403 -53.66 18.17 0.99
C GLY A 403 -52.19 17.84 0.71
N GLN A 404 -51.19 18.62 1.17
CA GLN A 404 -49.78 18.27 0.96
C GLN A 404 -49.28 17.21 1.94
N ARG A 405 -49.03 15.99 1.42
CA ARG A 405 -48.20 14.99 2.12
C ARG A 405 -46.89 15.67 2.58
N PRO A 406 -46.47 15.51 3.85
CA PRO A 406 -45.24 16.13 4.33
C PRO A 406 -44.06 15.75 3.45
N LYS A 407 -43.46 16.73 2.76
CA LYS A 407 -42.19 16.51 2.05
C LYS A 407 -41.21 15.99 3.10
N ARG A 408 -40.77 14.73 2.97
CA ARG A 408 -39.62 14.22 3.72
C ARG A 408 -38.46 15.18 3.44
N ARG A 409 -38.13 16.06 4.40
CA ARG A 409 -36.84 16.76 4.40
C ARG A 409 -35.82 15.65 4.19
N ARG A 410 -35.05 15.71 3.10
CA ARG A 410 -33.93 14.79 2.91
C ARG A 410 -33.10 14.89 4.19
N ARG A 411 -32.72 13.75 4.79
CA ARG A 411 -31.71 13.73 5.85
C ARG A 411 -30.41 14.17 5.21
N GLY A 412 -30.21 15.48 5.14
CA GLY A 412 -28.99 16.10 4.65
C GLY A 412 -27.88 15.82 5.65
N ASP A 413 -26.68 15.61 5.13
CA ASP A 413 -25.47 15.54 5.94
C ASP A 413 -25.16 16.99 6.39
N ARG A 414 -25.74 17.43 7.51
CA ARG A 414 -25.41 18.72 8.13
C ARG A 414 -24.00 18.68 8.74
N THR A 415 -23.29 19.80 8.66
CA THR A 415 -22.06 20.03 9.43
C THR A 415 -22.30 21.14 10.45
N LEU A 416 -21.90 20.87 11.70
CA LEU A 416 -21.97 21.79 12.83
C LEU A 416 -20.55 22.00 13.36
N ILE A 417 -20.12 23.26 13.52
CA ILE A 417 -18.78 23.65 13.99
C ILE A 417 -18.91 24.67 15.13
N ILE A 418 -18.07 24.52 16.16
CA ILE A 418 -17.87 25.54 17.21
C ILE A 418 -16.55 26.27 16.93
N HIS A 419 -16.60 27.54 16.54
CA HIS A 419 -15.40 28.32 16.23
C HIS A 419 -15.47 29.72 16.84
N GLY A 420 -14.46 30.08 17.65
CA GLY A 420 -14.45 31.31 18.43
C GLY A 420 -15.71 31.46 19.30
N GLY A 421 -16.34 32.62 19.24
CA GLY A 421 -17.63 32.91 19.89
C GLY A 421 -18.87 32.45 19.12
N LEU A 422 -18.74 31.62 18.08
CA LEU A 422 -19.83 31.23 17.18
C LEU A 422 -20.08 29.72 17.16
N VAL A 423 -21.34 29.36 16.93
CA VAL A 423 -21.76 28.05 16.42
C VAL A 423 -22.21 28.25 14.98
N LEU A 424 -21.61 27.53 14.04
CA LEU A 424 -21.96 27.58 12.62
C LEU A 424 -22.54 26.24 12.17
N GLU A 425 -23.69 26.29 11.50
CA GLU A 425 -24.41 25.13 10.97
C GLU A 425 -24.58 25.28 9.45
N CYS A 426 -24.14 24.29 8.68
CA CYS A 426 -24.30 24.23 7.23
C CYS A 426 -25.14 23.00 6.84
N ASP A 427 -26.16 23.19 6.00
CA ASP A 427 -27.05 22.13 5.50
C ASP A 427 -26.88 21.81 4.01
N GLY A 428 -25.89 22.42 3.36
CA GLY A 428 -25.58 22.28 1.94
C GLY A 428 -26.40 23.17 0.99
N GLY A 429 -27.34 23.97 1.51
CA GLY A 429 -27.99 25.07 0.79
C GLY A 429 -28.00 26.40 1.57
N SER A 430 -27.50 26.39 2.80
CA SER A 430 -27.34 27.56 3.65
C SER A 430 -26.21 27.37 4.68
N ILE A 431 -25.72 28.49 5.20
CA ILE A 431 -24.88 28.58 6.40
C ILE A 431 -25.62 29.48 7.39
N VAL A 432 -25.80 29.01 8.62
CA VAL A 432 -26.42 29.72 9.74
C VAL A 432 -25.36 29.93 10.81
N ALA A 433 -25.09 31.18 11.19
CA ALA A 433 -24.21 31.50 12.32
C ALA A 433 -25.02 31.95 13.53
N ARG A 434 -24.68 31.42 14.70
CA ARG A 434 -25.30 31.74 15.99
C ARG A 434 -24.25 32.15 17.00
N ASP A 435 -24.64 33.06 17.88
CA ASP A 435 -23.86 33.42 19.05
C ASP A 435 -23.72 32.21 19.99
N ALA A 436 -22.50 31.80 20.32
CA ALA A 436 -22.28 30.60 21.13
C ALA A 436 -22.74 30.76 22.59
N LYS A 437 -22.86 31.98 23.13
CA LYS A 437 -23.34 32.23 24.51
C LYS A 437 -24.88 32.23 24.59
N THR A 438 -25.57 32.70 23.56
CA THR A 438 -27.01 32.99 23.63
C THR A 438 -27.89 32.28 22.59
N GLY A 439 -27.32 31.59 21.60
CA GLY A 439 -28.05 30.88 20.55
C GLY A 439 -28.74 31.76 19.51
N ARG A 440 -28.76 33.09 19.74
CA ARG A 440 -29.31 34.12 18.85
C ARG A 440 -28.60 34.04 17.50
N GLY A 441 -29.39 34.08 16.42
CA GLY A 441 -28.85 34.15 15.06
C GLY A 441 -28.04 35.43 14.87
N ARG A 442 -26.83 35.32 14.32
CA ARG A 442 -26.01 36.46 13.90
C ARG A 442 -26.29 36.82 12.45
N TRP A 443 -26.32 35.80 11.58
CA TRP A 443 -26.65 35.92 10.16
C TRP A 443 -27.06 34.56 9.58
N THR A 444 -27.63 34.56 8.39
CA THR A 444 -27.93 33.33 7.62
C THR A 444 -27.80 33.62 6.14
N THR A 445 -26.93 32.88 5.46
CA THR A 445 -26.59 33.07 4.06
C THR A 445 -26.99 31.83 3.27
N ARG A 446 -27.78 32.00 2.21
CA ARG A 446 -28.05 30.90 1.26
C ARG A 446 -26.82 30.64 0.41
N THR A 447 -26.47 29.37 0.24
CA THR A 447 -25.38 28.94 -0.64
C THR A 447 -25.97 28.39 -1.94
N GLY A 448 -25.36 28.71 -3.09
CA GLY A 448 -25.91 28.35 -4.41
C GLY A 448 -25.78 26.87 -4.78
N GLY A 449 -25.41 26.00 -3.84
CA GLY A 449 -24.82 24.70 -4.13
C GLY A 449 -23.54 24.82 -4.97
N GLY A 450 -23.11 23.71 -5.59
CA GLY A 450 -22.06 23.73 -6.62
C GLY A 450 -21.01 22.63 -6.48
N SER A 451 -19.75 23.05 -6.46
CA SER A 451 -18.52 22.26 -6.60
C SER A 451 -18.27 21.15 -5.58
N MET A 452 -18.83 21.24 -4.37
CA MET A 452 -18.51 20.38 -3.22
C MET A 452 -19.76 19.65 -2.68
N ARG A 453 -19.59 18.68 -1.77
CA ARG A 453 -20.73 18.02 -1.12
C ARG A 453 -21.32 18.94 -0.05
N GLY A 454 -22.62 18.82 0.21
CA GLY A 454 -23.32 19.67 1.20
C GLY A 454 -22.74 19.61 2.63
N HIS A 455 -22.02 18.55 2.99
CA HIS A 455 -21.32 18.42 4.27
C HIS A 455 -19.88 18.99 4.29
N ASP A 456 -19.33 19.36 3.14
CA ASP A 456 -17.98 19.95 3.04
C ASP A 456 -18.07 21.43 3.45
N PHE A 457 -17.80 21.70 4.73
CA PHE A 457 -17.84 23.01 5.35
C PHE A 457 -16.67 23.13 6.33
N PHE A 458 -15.98 24.27 6.29
CA PHE A 458 -14.69 24.49 6.95
C PHE A 458 -14.58 25.93 7.43
N ILE A 459 -13.89 26.16 8.54
CA ILE A 459 -13.46 27.49 8.97
C ILE A 459 -11.93 27.54 8.85
N ALA A 460 -11.42 28.33 7.92
CA ALA A 460 -9.98 28.43 7.62
C ALA A 460 -9.63 29.86 7.21
N ARG A 461 -8.45 30.36 7.61
CA ARG A 461 -7.98 31.73 7.37
C ARG A 461 -8.97 32.82 7.81
N GLY A 462 -9.72 32.56 8.89
CA GLY A 462 -10.75 33.47 9.41
C GLY A 462 -12.03 33.56 8.58
N LEU A 463 -12.22 32.70 7.57
CA LEU A 463 -13.41 32.64 6.72
C LEU A 463 -14.10 31.27 6.81
N ALA A 464 -15.42 31.25 6.62
CA ALA A 464 -16.20 30.02 6.50
C ALA A 464 -16.33 29.61 5.02
N TRP A 465 -15.80 28.45 4.64
CA TRP A 465 -15.69 28.00 3.25
C TRP A 465 -16.75 26.95 2.86
N HIS A 466 -17.43 27.17 1.73
CA HIS A 466 -18.42 26.24 1.16
C HIS A 466 -18.57 26.42 -0.37
N ALA A 467 -19.30 25.51 -1.02
CA ALA A 467 -19.67 25.63 -2.44
C ALA A 467 -20.60 26.84 -2.69
N ALA A 468 -20.37 27.55 -3.80
CA ALA A 468 -21.17 28.71 -4.18
C ALA A 468 -21.27 28.85 -5.71
N GLY A 469 -22.45 28.58 -6.28
CA GLY A 469 -22.80 28.97 -7.66
C GLY A 469 -21.94 28.31 -8.74
N GLY A 470 -21.40 27.12 -8.47
CA GLY A 470 -20.43 26.43 -9.33
C GLY A 470 -18.98 26.55 -8.83
N GLY A 471 -18.61 27.71 -8.26
CA GLY A 471 -17.32 27.93 -7.59
C GLY A 471 -17.30 27.50 -6.12
N ILE A 472 -16.35 28.05 -5.38
CA ILE A 472 -16.21 27.95 -3.91
C ILE A 472 -16.15 29.38 -3.36
N ALA A 473 -16.79 29.63 -2.21
CA ALA A 473 -16.75 30.93 -1.53
C ALA A 473 -16.31 30.80 -0.07
N GLY A 474 -15.50 31.78 0.37
CA GLY A 474 -15.19 32.08 1.76
C GLY A 474 -16.06 33.23 2.23
N TYR A 475 -16.90 32.96 3.23
CA TYR A 475 -17.82 33.91 3.85
C TYR A 475 -17.20 34.50 5.13
N ASP A 476 -17.33 35.81 5.33
CA ASP A 476 -16.87 36.47 6.57
C ASP A 476 -17.68 35.99 7.78
N LEU A 477 -16.96 35.65 8.86
CA LEU A 477 -17.56 35.12 10.10
C LEU A 477 -18.46 36.13 10.82
N LYS A 478 -18.24 37.45 10.65
CA LYS A 478 -19.02 38.48 11.34
C LYS A 478 -20.35 38.79 10.64
N THR A 479 -20.36 38.83 9.31
CA THR A 479 -21.49 39.32 8.50
C THR A 479 -22.16 38.27 7.62
N GLY A 480 -21.51 37.13 7.36
CA GLY A 480 -22.00 36.11 6.44
C GLY A 480 -21.95 36.49 4.95
N LYS A 481 -21.37 37.66 4.60
CA LYS A 481 -21.16 38.07 3.21
C LYS A 481 -19.98 37.30 2.60
N VAL A 482 -19.99 37.11 1.28
CA VAL A 482 -18.83 36.56 0.55
C VAL A 482 -17.67 37.55 0.66
N ALA A 483 -16.53 37.09 1.17
CA ALA A 483 -15.30 37.86 1.27
C ALA A 483 -14.26 37.44 0.20
N ARG A 484 -14.29 36.19 -0.24
CA ARG A 484 -13.46 35.67 -1.35
C ARG A 484 -14.19 34.57 -2.12
N THR A 485 -13.93 34.48 -3.42
CA THR A 485 -14.30 33.34 -4.26
C THR A 485 -13.05 32.62 -4.79
N ILE A 486 -13.22 31.36 -5.19
CA ILE A 486 -12.21 30.55 -5.88
C ILE A 486 -12.92 29.79 -7.00
N ASP A 487 -12.34 29.74 -8.19
CA ASP A 487 -12.79 28.88 -9.28
C ASP A 487 -11.99 27.56 -9.31
N PRO A 488 -12.61 26.41 -8.93
CA PRO A 488 -11.95 25.12 -8.97
C PRO A 488 -11.86 24.52 -10.40
N SER A 489 -12.35 25.19 -11.45
CA SER A 489 -12.46 24.63 -12.81
C SER A 489 -11.16 24.01 -13.33
N LYS A 490 -10.01 24.65 -13.09
CA LYS A 490 -8.66 24.21 -13.49
C LYS A 490 -8.27 22.82 -12.97
N VAL A 491 -8.88 22.36 -11.87
CA VAL A 491 -8.69 21.02 -11.27
C VAL A 491 -9.96 20.16 -11.28
N GLN A 492 -11.07 20.66 -11.83
CA GLN A 492 -12.32 19.89 -11.97
C GLN A 492 -12.41 19.20 -13.33
N SER A 493 -12.29 17.88 -13.32
CA SER A 493 -12.54 17.05 -14.49
C SER A 493 -14.03 16.88 -14.77
N ARG A 494 -14.44 17.22 -15.99
CA ARG A 494 -15.75 16.83 -16.57
C ARG A 494 -15.83 15.30 -16.71
N GLY A 495 -17.03 14.72 -16.73
CA GLY A 495 -17.23 13.28 -16.98
C GLY A 495 -16.86 12.34 -15.82
N HIS A 496 -16.86 12.83 -14.57
CA HIS A 496 -16.73 11.98 -13.39
C HIS A 496 -17.49 12.58 -12.19
N HIS A 497 -18.06 11.74 -11.32
CA HIS A 497 -18.78 12.19 -10.11
C HIS A 497 -17.85 12.42 -8.90
N LEU A 498 -18.21 13.34 -8.00
CA LEU A 498 -17.50 13.54 -6.73
C LEU A 498 -17.29 12.21 -5.98
N ARG A 499 -16.06 11.92 -5.53
CA ARG A 499 -15.72 10.67 -4.82
C ARG A 499 -16.50 10.52 -3.51
N CYS A 500 -16.55 9.30 -3.00
CA CYS A 500 -17.50 8.90 -1.94
C CYS A 500 -16.98 9.14 -0.51
N TYR A 501 -16.10 10.12 -0.31
CA TYR A 501 -15.61 10.58 0.99
C TYR A 501 -15.92 12.07 1.19
N ARG A 502 -15.61 12.59 2.39
CA ARG A 502 -15.78 14.01 2.79
C ARG A 502 -14.44 14.74 2.70
N SER A 503 -14.44 15.96 2.17
CA SER A 503 -13.23 16.77 2.00
C SER A 503 -12.59 17.13 3.35
N LYS A 504 -11.29 17.44 3.31
CA LYS A 504 -10.50 17.96 4.45
C LYS A 504 -9.91 19.32 4.05
N ALA A 505 -9.24 19.99 4.97
CA ALA A 505 -8.45 21.17 4.62
C ALA A 505 -7.23 21.35 5.54
N THR A 506 -6.45 22.36 5.20
CA THR A 506 -5.40 23.00 5.99
C THR A 506 -5.63 24.52 5.95
N GLU A 507 -4.89 25.30 6.73
CA GLU A 507 -4.84 26.77 6.61
C GLU A 507 -4.27 27.29 5.27
N ARG A 508 -3.90 26.39 4.35
CA ARG A 508 -3.39 26.69 3.00
C ARG A 508 -4.25 26.14 1.86
N PHE A 509 -4.90 24.98 2.04
CA PHE A 509 -5.58 24.27 0.96
C PHE A 509 -6.89 23.60 1.43
N LEU A 510 -7.93 23.68 0.61
CA LEU A 510 -9.02 22.70 0.64
C LEU A 510 -8.54 21.43 -0.10
N ILE A 511 -8.63 20.29 0.56
CA ILE A 511 -8.18 18.99 0.06
C ILE A 511 -9.44 18.19 -0.31
N THR A 512 -9.80 18.26 -1.58
CA THR A 512 -11.15 17.92 -2.06
C THR A 512 -11.24 16.48 -2.59
N GLN A 513 -12.38 16.16 -3.23
CA GLN A 513 -12.73 14.81 -3.64
C GLN A 513 -13.22 14.72 -5.10
N PHE A 514 -12.78 15.62 -5.99
CA PHE A 514 -13.37 15.76 -7.32
C PHE A 514 -13.18 14.47 -8.16
N ARG A 515 -11.93 14.05 -8.41
CA ARG A 515 -11.57 12.85 -9.20
C ARG A 515 -10.41 12.05 -8.59
N GLY A 516 -9.44 12.66 -7.91
CA GLY A 516 -8.40 12.02 -7.10
C GLY A 516 -8.39 12.56 -5.67
N THR A 517 -7.36 13.33 -5.35
CA THR A 517 -7.28 14.20 -4.15
C THR A 517 -6.66 15.53 -4.56
N GLU A 518 -7.52 16.47 -4.94
CA GLU A 518 -7.12 17.80 -5.42
C GLU A 518 -6.81 18.73 -4.26
N PHE A 519 -5.83 19.62 -4.45
CA PHE A 519 -5.53 20.71 -3.51
C PHE A 519 -5.97 22.01 -4.18
N VAL A 520 -7.02 22.64 -3.65
CA VAL A 520 -7.48 23.97 -4.04
C VAL A 520 -6.88 24.97 -3.06
N SER A 521 -6.03 25.87 -3.53
CA SER A 521 -5.30 26.82 -2.69
C SER A 521 -6.24 27.90 -2.12
N LEU A 522 -6.09 28.19 -0.83
CA LEU A 522 -6.80 29.24 -0.10
C LEU A 522 -6.02 30.58 -0.08
N THR A 523 -4.77 30.56 -0.52
CA THR A 523 -3.91 31.76 -0.61
C THR A 523 -3.90 32.32 -2.02
N ASP A 524 -3.80 31.48 -3.04
CA ASP A 524 -3.36 31.83 -4.41
C ASP A 524 -3.99 30.88 -5.46
N ASP A 525 -3.56 30.99 -6.72
CA ASP A 525 -4.02 30.17 -7.85
C ASP A 525 -3.26 28.82 -8.01
N ASN A 526 -2.34 28.47 -7.09
CA ASN A 526 -1.51 27.27 -7.17
C ASN A 526 -2.28 26.01 -6.72
N HIS A 527 -3.30 25.65 -7.52
CA HIS A 527 -4.09 24.44 -7.34
C HIS A 527 -3.35 23.23 -7.91
N SER A 528 -3.66 22.01 -7.45
CA SER A 528 -3.13 20.77 -8.04
C SER A 528 -4.16 19.65 -8.19
N GLN A 529 -4.10 18.92 -9.31
CA GLN A 529 -5.01 17.81 -9.63
C GLN A 529 -4.32 16.45 -9.46
N ASN A 530 -4.34 15.87 -8.26
CA ASN A 530 -3.66 14.60 -7.99
C ASN A 530 -4.59 13.39 -8.21
N ASP A 531 -4.92 13.13 -9.48
CA ASP A 531 -5.84 12.05 -9.91
C ASP A 531 -5.34 10.64 -9.56
N TRP A 532 -4.03 10.46 -9.50
CA TRP A 532 -3.29 9.22 -9.22
C TRP A 532 -3.29 8.81 -7.73
N THR A 533 -3.97 9.56 -6.86
CA THR A 533 -4.03 9.29 -5.42
C THR A 533 -5.42 9.64 -4.88
N ARG A 534 -5.94 8.84 -3.95
CA ARG A 534 -7.31 8.98 -3.46
C ARG A 534 -7.62 8.16 -2.22
N GLY A 535 -8.44 8.71 -1.32
CA GLY A 535 -8.90 7.98 -0.13
C GLY A 535 -9.96 6.87 -0.39
N PRO A 536 -10.15 5.98 0.59
CA PRO A 536 -11.29 5.06 0.67
C PRO A 536 -12.62 5.80 0.87
N CYS A 537 -13.72 5.13 0.54
CA CYS A 537 -15.08 5.63 0.77
C CYS A 537 -15.33 5.97 2.26
N ARG A 538 -16.18 6.98 2.50
CA ARG A 538 -16.51 7.62 3.77
C ARG A 538 -15.36 8.37 4.46
N TYR A 539 -14.18 7.75 4.64
CA TYR A 539 -13.11 8.36 5.44
C TYR A 539 -12.31 9.44 4.67
N GLY A 540 -11.83 9.13 3.46
CA GLY A 540 -11.01 10.04 2.67
C GLY A 540 -9.53 10.00 3.03
N VAL A 541 -8.91 11.16 3.20
CA VAL A 541 -7.48 11.36 3.50
C VAL A 541 -7.31 12.10 4.84
N MET A 542 -6.09 12.21 5.35
CA MET A 542 -5.77 12.89 6.60
C MET A 542 -4.52 13.78 6.43
N PRO A 543 -4.65 15.12 6.56
CA PRO A 543 -3.52 16.05 6.52
C PRO A 543 -3.01 16.38 7.95
N CYS A 544 -1.82 15.91 8.32
CA CYS A 544 -1.17 16.26 9.60
C CYS A 544 0.30 15.79 9.63
N ASN A 545 1.06 16.19 10.65
CA ASN A 545 2.47 15.86 10.83
C ASN A 545 3.37 16.26 9.63
N GLY A 546 2.97 17.28 8.85
CA GLY A 546 3.62 17.68 7.60
C GLY A 546 3.40 16.72 6.42
N MET A 547 2.45 15.78 6.54
CA MET A 547 2.18 14.72 5.56
C MET A 547 0.70 14.60 5.19
N LEU A 548 0.45 14.17 3.95
CA LEU A 548 -0.85 13.65 3.52
C LEU A 548 -0.85 12.13 3.67
N TYR A 549 -1.64 11.61 4.61
CA TYR A 549 -1.90 10.18 4.74
C TYR A 549 -3.08 9.76 3.86
N VAL A 550 -2.82 8.80 2.96
CA VAL A 550 -3.79 8.26 2.00
C VAL A 550 -3.93 6.75 2.23
N PRO A 551 -5.04 6.30 2.84
CA PRO A 551 -5.29 4.87 3.07
C PRO A 551 -5.65 4.09 1.78
N PRO A 552 -5.55 2.75 1.78
CA PRO A 552 -5.92 1.93 0.63
C PRO A 552 -7.41 2.05 0.32
N HIS A 553 -7.79 1.91 -0.95
CA HIS A 553 -9.17 2.09 -1.42
C HIS A 553 -9.77 0.82 -2.05
N GLN A 554 -11.09 0.83 -2.19
CA GLN A 554 -11.89 -0.24 -2.82
C GLN A 554 -12.29 0.04 -4.29
N CYS A 555 -11.99 1.24 -4.80
CA CYS A 555 -12.21 1.58 -6.22
C CYS A 555 -10.96 1.25 -7.06
N PHE A 556 -11.07 1.34 -8.38
CA PHE A 556 -10.05 0.84 -9.32
C PHE A 556 -9.70 1.79 -10.47
N CYS A 557 -10.04 3.08 -10.37
CA CYS A 557 -9.68 4.04 -11.41
C CYS A 557 -8.15 4.17 -11.50
N TYR A 558 -7.61 4.24 -12.72
CA TYR A 558 -6.18 4.42 -12.99
C TYR A 558 -5.27 3.34 -12.38
N ALA A 559 -5.66 2.07 -12.45
CA ALA A 559 -4.95 1.00 -11.74
C ALA A 559 -3.43 0.92 -12.06
N GLY A 560 -3.02 1.19 -13.31
CA GLY A 560 -1.61 1.26 -13.70
C GLY A 560 -0.82 2.42 -13.09
N ALA A 561 -1.47 3.46 -12.55
CA ALA A 561 -0.85 4.69 -12.05
C ALA A 561 -1.03 4.91 -10.54
N THR A 562 -2.19 4.51 -9.99
CA THR A 562 -2.56 4.77 -8.61
C THR A 562 -1.75 3.92 -7.63
N MET A 563 -1.15 4.56 -6.63
CA MET A 563 -0.42 3.88 -5.56
C MET A 563 -1.36 3.06 -4.66
N THR A 564 -0.99 1.81 -4.40
CA THR A 564 -1.68 0.90 -3.48
C THR A 564 -1.16 1.06 -2.03
N GLY A 565 -1.92 0.57 -1.05
CA GLY A 565 -1.55 0.62 0.37
C GLY A 565 -1.92 1.90 1.11
N LEU A 566 -1.56 1.97 2.39
CA LEU A 566 -1.54 3.18 3.20
C LEU A 566 -0.22 3.91 2.95
N ASN A 567 -0.30 5.09 2.35
CA ASN A 567 0.87 5.89 1.97
C ASN A 567 0.90 7.22 2.74
N ALA A 568 2.10 7.64 3.14
CA ALA A 568 2.35 8.98 3.66
C ALA A 568 3.18 9.77 2.65
N TYR A 569 2.63 10.88 2.18
CA TYR A 569 3.29 11.75 1.20
C TYR A 569 3.73 13.07 1.83
N THR A 570 4.93 13.53 1.46
CA THR A 570 5.40 14.89 1.72
C THR A 570 5.38 15.71 0.42
N THR A 571 5.34 17.04 0.57
CA THR A 571 5.44 17.97 -0.56
C THR A 571 6.90 18.24 -0.96
N ALA A 572 7.07 18.95 -2.09
CA ALA A 572 8.35 19.41 -2.63
C ALA A 572 8.09 20.51 -3.67
N SER A 573 9.05 21.40 -3.89
CA SER A 573 9.04 22.32 -5.02
C SER A 573 9.39 21.63 -6.34
N ASP A 574 8.92 22.17 -7.46
CA ASP A 574 9.27 21.65 -8.78
C ASP A 574 10.75 21.87 -9.13
N GLY A 575 11.41 22.85 -8.48
CA GLY A 575 12.86 23.03 -8.55
C GLY A 575 13.62 21.85 -7.96
N GLU A 576 13.28 21.43 -6.74
CA GLU A 576 13.85 20.22 -6.12
C GLU A 576 13.60 18.97 -6.97
N LEU A 577 12.41 18.82 -7.56
CA LEU A 577 12.07 17.66 -8.39
C LEU A 577 12.80 17.65 -9.74
N LYS A 578 13.09 18.82 -10.32
CA LYS A 578 13.93 18.95 -11.52
C LYS A 578 15.39 18.61 -11.22
N ALA A 579 15.93 19.13 -10.12
CA ALA A 579 17.32 18.90 -9.68
C ALA A 579 17.66 17.41 -9.43
N ILE A 580 16.69 16.60 -8.95
CA ILE A 580 16.83 15.14 -8.88
C ILE A 580 17.18 14.60 -10.28
N GLY A 581 18.39 14.07 -10.44
CA GLY A 581 18.90 13.51 -11.70
C GLY A 581 19.63 14.49 -12.61
N GLN A 582 19.63 15.81 -12.34
CA GLN A 582 20.47 16.78 -13.05
C GLN A 582 21.92 16.77 -12.52
N SER A 583 22.10 16.51 -11.23
CA SER A 583 23.40 16.25 -10.60
C SER A 583 23.50 14.77 -10.21
N PRO A 584 23.87 13.86 -11.14
CA PRO A 584 23.98 12.44 -10.85
C PRO A 584 25.12 12.18 -9.85
N LEU A 585 24.87 11.30 -8.88
CA LEU A 585 25.89 10.92 -7.89
C LEU A 585 27.18 10.38 -8.55
N PRO A 586 28.36 10.71 -8.03
CA PRO A 586 29.63 10.20 -8.56
C PRO A 586 29.72 8.67 -8.39
N ASN A 587 30.50 8.03 -9.27
CA ASN A 587 30.83 6.60 -9.20
C ASN A 587 29.59 5.66 -9.11
N ARG A 588 28.56 5.93 -9.94
CA ARG A 588 27.34 5.10 -10.07
C ARG A 588 27.66 3.64 -10.38
N LEU A 589 28.65 3.38 -11.24
CA LEU A 589 29.14 2.04 -11.55
C LEU A 589 30.28 1.68 -10.59
N ARG A 590 30.08 0.66 -9.74
CA ARG A 590 31.14 0.08 -8.90
C ARG A 590 31.49 -1.32 -9.40
N ARG A 591 32.78 -1.55 -9.66
CA ARG A 591 33.34 -2.86 -10.01
C ARG A 591 33.46 -3.73 -8.75
N GLY A 592 33.45 -5.05 -8.91
CA GLY A 592 33.74 -6.03 -7.88
C GLY A 592 34.78 -7.06 -8.34
N PRO A 593 35.14 -8.04 -7.49
CA PRO A 593 36.24 -8.99 -7.76
C PRO A 593 36.11 -9.82 -9.04
N ALA A 594 34.91 -9.99 -9.60
CA ALA A 594 34.69 -10.72 -10.85
C ALA A 594 34.56 -9.82 -12.10
N TYR A 595 34.88 -8.52 -12.01
CA TYR A 595 34.79 -7.61 -13.16
C TYR A 595 35.74 -8.05 -14.28
N GLY A 596 35.24 -8.11 -15.52
CA GLY A 596 36.00 -8.63 -16.68
C GLY A 596 36.23 -10.16 -16.68
N ALA A 597 36.30 -10.79 -15.51
CA ALA A 597 36.60 -12.23 -15.33
C ALA A 597 35.45 -13.19 -15.72
N ILE A 598 34.27 -12.70 -16.10
CA ILE A 598 33.17 -13.54 -16.60
C ILE A 598 33.36 -13.81 -18.10
N ARG A 599 34.02 -14.94 -18.40
CA ARG A 599 34.11 -15.53 -19.75
C ARG A 599 32.78 -16.22 -20.11
N PRO A 600 32.21 -15.99 -21.31
CA PRO A 600 31.09 -16.80 -21.81
C PRO A 600 31.61 -18.19 -22.19
N SER A 601 31.40 -19.19 -21.34
CA SER A 601 31.95 -20.53 -21.56
C SER A 601 31.09 -21.36 -22.51
N ALA A 602 31.53 -21.51 -23.76
CA ALA A 602 31.28 -22.75 -24.48
C ALA A 602 31.97 -23.92 -23.74
N GLY A 603 31.44 -25.13 -23.82
CA GLY A 603 32.05 -26.35 -23.25
C GLY A 603 31.96 -26.53 -21.72
N SER A 604 31.76 -25.49 -20.92
CA SER A 604 31.41 -25.68 -19.49
C SER A 604 29.91 -25.90 -19.34
N GLY A 605 29.51 -26.79 -18.41
CA GLY A 605 28.11 -27.11 -18.09
C GLY A 605 27.32 -25.97 -17.41
N GLN A 606 27.74 -24.72 -17.60
CA GLN A 606 27.14 -23.50 -17.08
C GLN A 606 26.65 -22.56 -18.20
N ALA A 607 26.78 -22.98 -19.47
CA ALA A 607 26.08 -22.36 -20.59
C ALA A 607 24.56 -22.46 -20.43
N ILE A 608 23.82 -21.51 -21.01
CA ILE A 608 22.35 -21.57 -21.04
C ILE A 608 21.94 -22.65 -22.06
N ARG A 609 21.14 -23.61 -21.62
CA ARG A 609 20.59 -24.71 -22.43
C ARG A 609 19.33 -24.25 -23.17
N ASN A 610 18.99 -24.91 -24.28
CA ASN A 610 17.76 -24.62 -25.02
C ASN A 610 16.47 -24.87 -24.20
N GLU A 611 16.56 -25.69 -23.14
CA GLU A 611 15.47 -25.95 -22.19
C GLU A 611 15.61 -25.17 -20.87
N ASP A 612 16.47 -24.16 -20.77
CA ASP A 612 16.58 -23.33 -19.57
C ASP A 612 15.47 -22.27 -19.49
N TRP A 613 15.18 -21.83 -18.27
CA TRP A 613 14.25 -20.75 -17.95
C TRP A 613 15.06 -19.59 -17.33
N PRO A 614 15.70 -18.74 -18.16
CA PRO A 614 16.75 -17.82 -17.70
C PRO A 614 16.24 -16.58 -16.96
N MET A 615 14.97 -16.19 -17.10
CA MET A 615 14.42 -15.02 -16.41
C MET A 615 12.98 -15.24 -15.94
N TYR A 616 12.45 -14.29 -15.17
CA TYR A 616 11.04 -14.32 -14.75
C TYR A 616 10.11 -14.49 -15.96
N ARG A 617 9.26 -15.52 -15.88
CA ARG A 617 8.34 -15.94 -16.96
C ARG A 617 9.03 -16.28 -18.28
N HIS A 618 10.12 -17.05 -18.20
CA HIS A 618 10.92 -17.61 -19.29
C HIS A 618 11.77 -16.58 -20.05
N ASP A 619 11.13 -15.57 -20.63
CA ASP A 619 11.68 -14.66 -21.64
C ASP A 619 11.30 -13.20 -21.40
N GLU A 620 11.75 -12.31 -22.30
CA GLU A 620 11.48 -10.86 -22.24
C GLU A 620 10.03 -10.47 -22.55
N ARG A 621 9.31 -11.31 -23.31
CA ARG A 621 7.85 -11.20 -23.55
C ARG A 621 7.04 -11.65 -22.33
N ARG A 622 7.70 -12.27 -21.34
CA ARG A 622 7.11 -12.84 -20.13
C ARG A 622 6.05 -13.91 -20.44
N THR A 623 6.29 -14.73 -21.48
CA THR A 623 5.32 -15.73 -21.96
C THR A 623 4.82 -16.66 -20.85
N GLY A 624 5.71 -17.11 -19.96
CA GLY A 624 5.44 -18.21 -19.03
C GLY A 624 5.25 -19.56 -19.75
N ALA A 625 5.79 -19.69 -20.96
CA ALA A 625 5.77 -20.90 -21.77
C ALA A 625 7.19 -21.32 -22.13
N THR A 626 7.41 -22.60 -22.42
CA THR A 626 8.68 -23.13 -22.92
C THR A 626 8.45 -24.33 -23.84
N ALA A 627 9.41 -24.61 -24.73
CA ALA A 627 9.39 -25.81 -25.59
C ALA A 627 9.81 -27.10 -24.86
N CYS A 628 10.30 -27.00 -23.61
CA CYS A 628 10.67 -28.15 -22.79
C CYS A 628 9.48 -29.11 -22.59
N GLN A 629 9.65 -30.39 -22.95
CA GLN A 629 8.66 -31.43 -22.66
C GLN A 629 8.74 -31.81 -21.18
N ILE A 630 7.58 -31.82 -20.50
CA ILE A 630 7.41 -32.42 -19.18
C ILE A 630 6.30 -33.49 -19.28
N PRO A 631 6.44 -34.68 -18.70
CA PRO A 631 5.36 -35.67 -18.65
C PRO A 631 4.27 -35.27 -17.63
N ALA A 632 3.04 -35.70 -17.85
CA ALA A 632 1.94 -35.45 -16.90
C ALA A 632 2.03 -36.25 -15.58
N LYS A 633 2.77 -37.38 -15.57
CA LYS A 633 3.15 -38.13 -14.37
C LYS A 633 4.55 -37.69 -13.94
N ILE A 634 4.69 -37.25 -12.69
CA ILE A 634 5.90 -36.66 -12.11
C ILE A 634 6.03 -37.03 -10.63
N ASP A 635 7.28 -37.16 -10.18
CA ASP A 635 7.67 -37.42 -8.80
C ASP A 635 8.63 -36.37 -8.27
N LYS A 636 8.76 -36.30 -6.93
CA LYS A 636 9.64 -35.36 -6.23
C LYS A 636 11.09 -35.83 -6.31
N ARG A 637 11.89 -35.14 -7.13
CA ARG A 637 13.33 -35.37 -7.29
C ARG A 637 14.11 -34.85 -6.08
N TRP A 638 13.84 -33.62 -5.63
CA TRP A 638 14.42 -33.04 -4.42
C TRP A 638 13.54 -31.92 -3.83
N GLN A 639 13.81 -31.58 -2.57
CA GLN A 639 13.21 -30.44 -1.85
C GLN A 639 14.22 -29.86 -0.85
N ILE A 640 14.32 -28.53 -0.76
CA ILE A 640 15.09 -27.81 0.26
C ILE A 640 14.22 -26.75 0.95
N GLU A 641 14.48 -26.47 2.23
CA GLU A 641 13.81 -25.40 2.98
C GLU A 641 14.78 -24.24 3.23
N LEU A 642 14.49 -23.09 2.62
CA LEU A 642 15.24 -21.84 2.83
C LEU A 642 14.54 -20.95 3.88
N GLY A 643 13.21 -21.05 3.96
CA GLY A 643 12.34 -20.37 4.92
C GLY A 643 12.10 -18.88 4.62
N GLY A 644 10.94 -18.38 5.05
CA GLY A 644 10.49 -17.02 4.75
C GLY A 644 9.89 -16.87 3.36
N ARG A 645 9.61 -15.64 2.93
CA ARG A 645 8.95 -15.36 1.65
C ARG A 645 9.97 -15.44 0.51
N LEU A 646 9.78 -16.39 -0.39
CA LEU A 646 10.62 -16.60 -1.58
C LEU A 646 10.06 -15.88 -2.82
N THR A 647 10.91 -15.59 -3.79
CA THR A 647 10.51 -15.33 -5.18
C THR A 647 10.07 -16.62 -5.87
N PRO A 648 9.35 -16.53 -6.99
CA PRO A 648 9.41 -17.56 -8.03
C PRO A 648 10.86 -17.96 -8.34
N PRO A 649 11.11 -19.20 -8.80
CA PRO A 649 12.42 -19.62 -9.26
C PRO A 649 12.71 -19.13 -10.69
N VAL A 650 13.98 -19.15 -11.06
CA VAL A 650 14.46 -19.26 -12.45
C VAL A 650 15.52 -20.36 -12.50
N ALA A 651 15.70 -21.03 -13.64
CA ALA A 651 16.59 -22.19 -13.73
C ALA A 651 17.41 -22.15 -15.02
N ALA A 652 18.72 -21.87 -14.90
CA ALA A 652 19.62 -21.81 -16.04
C ALA A 652 21.09 -22.07 -15.68
N GLY A 653 21.88 -22.60 -16.62
CA GLY A 653 23.30 -22.88 -16.42
C GLY A 653 23.55 -23.91 -15.29
N ALA A 654 22.77 -24.99 -15.32
CA ALA A 654 22.72 -26.07 -14.32
C ALA A 654 22.39 -25.65 -12.86
N ARG A 655 21.81 -24.47 -12.66
CA ARG A 655 21.43 -23.92 -11.35
C ARG A 655 20.00 -23.42 -11.31
N VAL A 656 19.39 -23.46 -10.13
CA VAL A 656 18.10 -22.83 -9.80
C VAL A 656 18.33 -21.66 -8.86
N TYR A 657 17.76 -20.49 -9.17
CA TYR A 657 17.96 -19.26 -8.41
C TYR A 657 16.66 -18.78 -7.77
N VAL A 658 16.73 -18.45 -6.48
CA VAL A 658 15.58 -18.00 -5.68
C VAL A 658 16.05 -16.95 -4.66
N ALA A 659 15.34 -15.83 -4.53
CA ALA A 659 15.63 -14.85 -3.49
C ALA A 659 14.66 -14.95 -2.31
N ALA A 660 15.20 -14.94 -1.09
CA ALA A 660 14.43 -14.76 0.14
C ALA A 660 14.16 -13.26 0.34
N LYS A 661 12.98 -12.80 -0.11
CA LYS A 661 12.67 -11.38 -0.36
C LYS A 661 12.99 -10.48 0.83
N ASP A 662 12.42 -10.81 1.99
CA ASP A 662 12.55 -10.05 3.22
C ASP A 662 13.90 -10.26 3.93
N ARG A 663 14.72 -11.25 3.52
CA ARG A 663 16.08 -11.50 4.05
C ARG A 663 17.20 -11.00 3.12
N HIS A 664 16.85 -10.23 2.09
CA HIS A 664 17.78 -9.55 1.16
C HIS A 664 18.78 -10.49 0.46
N THR A 665 18.50 -11.79 0.40
CA THR A 665 19.49 -12.82 0.03
C THR A 665 19.03 -13.65 -1.16
N LEU A 666 19.86 -13.67 -2.20
CA LEU A 666 19.72 -14.52 -3.38
C LEU A 666 20.49 -15.84 -3.15
N TYR A 667 19.85 -16.97 -3.42
CA TYR A 667 20.44 -18.31 -3.38
C TYR A 667 20.59 -18.85 -4.81
N ALA A 668 21.67 -19.60 -5.04
CA ALA A 668 21.82 -20.45 -6.20
C ALA A 668 21.97 -21.91 -5.75
N LEU A 669 21.11 -22.78 -6.28
CA LEU A 669 21.01 -24.20 -5.94
C LEU A 669 21.44 -25.06 -7.14
N GLY A 670 22.02 -26.23 -6.91
CA GLY A 670 22.28 -27.22 -7.97
C GLY A 670 20.98 -27.79 -8.55
N ASP A 671 20.83 -27.83 -9.88
CA ASP A 671 19.56 -28.30 -10.48
C ASP A 671 19.27 -29.80 -10.26
N LYS A 672 20.31 -30.59 -9.99
CA LYS A 672 20.24 -32.05 -9.81
C LYS A 672 19.83 -32.48 -8.40
N ASP A 673 20.24 -31.73 -7.37
CA ASP A 673 20.13 -32.16 -5.96
C ASP A 673 19.60 -31.08 -5.00
N GLY A 674 19.40 -29.84 -5.47
CA GLY A 674 18.89 -28.73 -4.67
C GLY A 674 19.86 -28.18 -3.62
N LYS A 675 21.11 -28.65 -3.57
CA LYS A 675 22.10 -28.14 -2.60
C LYS A 675 22.48 -26.70 -2.94
N GLU A 676 22.74 -25.90 -1.91
CA GLU A 676 23.25 -24.53 -2.09
C GLU A 676 24.66 -24.56 -2.70
N ALA A 677 24.80 -23.99 -3.89
CA ALA A 677 26.09 -23.77 -4.54
C ALA A 677 26.75 -22.47 -4.06
N TRP A 678 25.94 -21.43 -3.85
CA TRP A 678 26.34 -20.15 -3.24
C TRP A 678 25.12 -19.31 -2.83
N ARG A 679 25.35 -18.27 -2.01
CA ARG A 679 24.37 -17.22 -1.70
C ARG A 679 25.00 -15.83 -1.73
N PHE A 680 24.20 -14.80 -2.02
CA PHE A 680 24.62 -13.39 -2.00
C PHE A 680 23.61 -12.53 -1.24
N THR A 681 24.05 -11.69 -0.30
CA THR A 681 23.19 -10.79 0.48
C THR A 681 23.37 -9.33 0.03
N ALA A 682 22.30 -8.75 -0.52
CA ALA A 682 22.21 -7.35 -0.89
C ALA A 682 21.89 -6.44 0.32
N ASN A 683 21.82 -5.13 0.12
CA ASN A 683 21.53 -4.19 1.21
C ASN A 683 20.04 -4.16 1.60
N ALA A 684 19.13 -4.36 0.64
CA ALA A 684 17.69 -4.37 0.83
C ALA A 684 17.01 -5.55 0.13
N GLY A 685 15.68 -5.63 0.20
CA GLY A 685 14.90 -6.74 -0.37
C GLY A 685 15.06 -6.91 -1.88
N ILE A 686 14.94 -8.16 -2.33
CA ILE A 686 14.91 -8.57 -3.74
C ILE A 686 13.52 -9.15 -4.00
N ASP A 687 12.69 -8.48 -4.81
CA ASP A 687 11.24 -8.76 -4.86
C ASP A 687 10.82 -9.82 -5.90
N SER A 688 11.70 -10.15 -6.83
CA SER A 688 11.46 -10.98 -8.00
C SER A 688 12.80 -11.63 -8.44
N PRO A 689 12.79 -12.75 -9.19
CA PRO A 689 14.02 -13.53 -9.41
C PRO A 689 15.02 -12.82 -10.37
N PRO A 690 16.29 -13.26 -10.39
CA PRO A 690 17.29 -12.71 -11.30
C PRO A 690 17.01 -13.07 -12.77
N THR A 691 17.76 -12.42 -13.66
CA THR A 691 17.89 -12.76 -15.08
C THR A 691 19.29 -13.31 -15.35
N ILE A 692 19.37 -14.49 -15.94
CA ILE A 692 20.61 -15.20 -16.24
C ILE A 692 21.01 -14.95 -17.69
N TYR A 693 22.22 -14.42 -17.94
CA TYR A 693 22.67 -14.06 -19.28
C TYR A 693 24.18 -14.24 -19.45
N GLN A 694 24.62 -15.12 -20.36
CA GLN A 694 26.03 -15.34 -20.71
C GLN A 694 26.97 -15.48 -19.48
N GLY A 695 26.61 -16.34 -18.51
CA GLY A 695 27.40 -16.55 -17.29
C GLY A 695 27.26 -15.47 -16.20
N ARG A 696 26.29 -14.54 -16.36
CA ARG A 696 25.97 -13.46 -15.40
C ARG A 696 24.63 -13.71 -14.73
N VAL A 697 24.52 -13.29 -13.48
CA VAL A 697 23.27 -13.20 -12.71
C VAL A 697 22.96 -11.73 -12.50
N LEU A 698 21.97 -11.21 -13.21
CA LEU A 698 21.57 -9.80 -13.19
C LEU A 698 20.30 -9.64 -12.34
N PHE A 699 20.32 -8.79 -11.31
CA PHE A 699 19.11 -8.52 -10.52
C PHE A 699 19.09 -7.13 -9.89
N GLY A 700 17.94 -6.47 -9.91
CA GLY A 700 17.72 -5.25 -9.16
C GLY A 700 17.45 -5.49 -7.68
N CYS A 701 17.60 -4.43 -6.88
CA CYS A 701 17.35 -4.47 -5.45
C CYS A 701 16.58 -3.22 -4.99
N ALA A 702 15.83 -3.38 -3.91
CA ALA A 702 15.12 -2.27 -3.27
C ALA A 702 16.06 -1.20 -2.67
N ASP A 703 17.38 -1.40 -2.69
CA ASP A 703 18.40 -0.40 -2.30
C ASP A 703 18.69 0.63 -3.41
N GLY A 704 18.12 0.44 -4.61
CA GLY A 704 18.31 1.34 -5.75
C GLY A 704 19.47 0.98 -6.68
N TRP A 705 20.01 -0.24 -6.58
CA TRP A 705 21.08 -0.75 -7.45
C TRP A 705 20.60 -1.91 -8.34
N LEU A 706 21.20 -2.03 -9.52
CA LEU A 706 21.29 -3.27 -10.28
C LEU A 706 22.62 -3.97 -9.95
N TYR A 707 22.56 -5.27 -9.65
CA TYR A 707 23.71 -6.12 -9.39
C TYR A 707 23.98 -7.08 -10.56
N CYS A 708 25.26 -7.38 -10.79
CA CYS A 708 25.73 -8.40 -11.73
C CYS A 708 26.75 -9.31 -11.02
N LEU A 709 26.37 -10.57 -10.80
CA LEU A 709 27.23 -11.60 -10.21
C LEU A 709 27.70 -12.59 -11.28
N ARG A 710 28.78 -13.31 -11.00
CA ARG A 710 29.23 -14.46 -11.78
C ARG A 710 28.40 -15.71 -11.42
N VAL A 711 27.92 -16.43 -12.44
CA VAL A 711 27.09 -17.65 -12.28
C VAL A 711 27.78 -18.76 -11.47
N SER A 712 29.11 -18.90 -11.60
CA SER A 712 29.83 -20.02 -11.00
C SER A 712 29.79 -20.04 -9.46
N ASP A 713 29.95 -18.87 -8.84
CA ASP A 713 30.28 -18.70 -7.42
C ASP A 713 29.59 -17.50 -6.73
N GLY A 714 28.77 -16.73 -7.45
CA GLY A 714 28.08 -15.56 -6.90
C GLY A 714 28.98 -14.34 -6.68
N ALA A 715 30.23 -14.37 -7.15
CA ALA A 715 31.16 -13.25 -6.97
C ALA A 715 30.67 -12.00 -7.73
N LEU A 716 30.69 -10.83 -7.07
CA LEU A 716 30.25 -9.57 -7.65
C LEU A 716 31.18 -9.16 -8.81
N ALA A 717 30.63 -9.02 -10.01
CA ALA A 717 31.34 -8.44 -11.15
C ALA A 717 31.17 -6.92 -11.18
N TRP A 718 29.93 -6.43 -11.13
CA TRP A 718 29.65 -5.00 -10.99
C TRP A 718 28.29 -4.74 -10.36
N ARG A 719 28.09 -3.52 -9.85
CA ARG A 719 26.78 -2.97 -9.50
C ARG A 719 26.64 -1.54 -10.02
N PHE A 720 25.45 -1.19 -10.52
CA PHE A 720 25.13 0.14 -11.03
C PHE A 720 24.06 0.81 -10.16
N ARG A 721 24.32 2.04 -9.72
CA ARG A 721 23.40 2.86 -8.92
C ARG A 721 22.35 3.50 -9.83
N ALA A 722 21.19 2.87 -9.90
CA ALA A 722 20.05 3.38 -10.66
C ALA A 722 19.35 4.54 -9.95
N ALA A 723 19.28 4.51 -8.62
CA ALA A 723 18.73 5.61 -7.82
C ALA A 723 19.55 6.91 -8.02
N PRO A 724 18.94 8.04 -8.41
CA PRO A 724 19.64 9.29 -8.70
C PRO A 724 20.29 9.94 -7.46
N ALA A 725 19.84 9.61 -6.25
CA ALA A 725 20.34 10.14 -4.98
C ALA A 725 20.40 9.07 -3.86
N GLU A 726 20.99 9.40 -2.70
CA GLU A 726 20.72 8.69 -1.44
C GLU A 726 19.42 9.24 -0.85
N ARG A 727 18.35 8.43 -0.83
CA ARG A 727 17.18 8.68 0.03
C ARG A 727 16.46 7.36 0.34
N LEU A 728 16.78 6.80 1.51
CA LEU A 728 16.08 5.67 2.09
C LEU A 728 14.77 6.14 2.75
N ILE A 729 13.75 5.31 2.62
CA ILE A 729 12.41 5.43 3.22
C ILE A 729 12.09 4.11 3.92
N VAL A 730 10.98 4.06 4.66
CA VAL A 730 10.42 2.80 5.14
C VAL A 730 9.26 2.36 4.24
N ALA A 731 9.30 1.11 3.79
CA ALA A 731 8.26 0.49 2.98
C ALA A 731 7.97 -0.92 3.51
N GLU A 732 6.72 -1.18 3.89
CA GLU A 732 6.28 -2.43 4.52
C GLU A 732 7.14 -2.85 5.74
N SER A 733 7.56 -1.87 6.54
CA SER A 733 8.46 -2.06 7.70
C SER A 733 9.84 -2.63 7.32
N ARG A 734 10.37 -2.29 6.14
CA ARG A 734 11.79 -2.45 5.76
C ARG A 734 12.36 -1.11 5.31
N VAL A 735 13.67 -0.91 5.48
CA VAL A 735 14.38 0.24 4.92
C VAL A 735 14.68 -0.03 3.44
N GLU A 736 14.22 0.84 2.55
CA GLU A 736 14.35 0.72 1.09
C GLU A 736 14.64 2.08 0.46
N SER A 737 15.24 2.13 -0.73
CA SER A 737 15.37 3.35 -1.53
C SER A 737 13.99 3.89 -1.94
N ALA A 738 13.86 5.23 -2.00
CA ALA A 738 12.73 5.88 -2.67
C ALA A 738 12.62 5.42 -4.14
N TRP A 739 13.76 5.24 -4.81
CA TRP A 739 13.89 4.65 -6.15
C TRP A 739 14.41 3.21 -6.03
N ARG A 740 13.52 2.27 -5.71
CA ARG A 740 13.79 0.82 -5.77
C ARG A 740 14.05 0.40 -7.23
N VAL A 741 14.83 -0.66 -7.43
CA VAL A 741 14.87 -1.43 -8.68
C VAL A 741 14.19 -2.78 -8.41
N HIS A 742 13.42 -3.29 -9.37
CA HIS A 742 12.84 -4.63 -9.27
C HIS A 742 13.89 -5.72 -9.55
N GLY A 743 13.75 -6.88 -8.90
CA GLY A 743 14.66 -8.03 -9.05
C GLY A 743 14.81 -8.47 -10.51
N SER A 744 13.71 -8.77 -11.19
CA SER A 744 13.71 -9.17 -12.60
C SER A 744 14.00 -7.99 -13.52
N VAL A 745 14.97 -8.18 -14.41
CA VAL A 745 15.26 -7.29 -15.55
C VAL A 745 14.92 -8.01 -16.86
N ILE A 746 14.93 -7.32 -18.01
CA ILE A 746 14.97 -7.98 -19.34
C ILE A 746 16.35 -7.81 -19.96
N VAL A 747 16.69 -8.66 -20.93
CA VAL A 747 17.86 -8.48 -21.80
C VAL A 747 17.40 -8.59 -23.24
N HIS A 748 17.22 -7.44 -23.89
CA HIS A 748 16.69 -7.29 -25.25
C HIS A 748 17.82 -6.77 -26.15
N ASP A 749 18.05 -7.41 -27.29
CA ASP A 749 19.16 -7.14 -28.22
C ASP A 749 20.53 -6.95 -27.54
N GLY A 750 20.79 -7.76 -26.50
CA GLY A 750 22.03 -7.74 -25.73
C GLY A 750 22.19 -6.59 -24.73
N VAL A 751 21.15 -5.75 -24.54
CA VAL A 751 21.11 -4.64 -23.57
C VAL A 751 20.18 -4.99 -22.41
N VAL A 752 20.62 -4.73 -21.17
CA VAL A 752 19.87 -5.00 -19.94
C VAL A 752 18.96 -3.82 -19.62
N TYR A 753 17.64 -4.02 -19.65
CA TYR A 753 16.67 -2.95 -19.36
C TYR A 753 15.93 -3.13 -18.04
N PHE A 754 15.73 -2.02 -17.32
CA PHE A 754 14.99 -1.95 -16.06
C PHE A 754 14.57 -0.51 -15.69
N THR A 755 13.77 -0.39 -14.64
CA THR A 755 13.29 0.87 -14.06
C THR A 755 13.84 1.10 -12.63
N ALA A 756 13.94 2.36 -12.23
CA ALA A 756 14.21 2.77 -10.85
C ALA A 756 13.21 3.84 -10.41
N GLY A 757 12.45 3.57 -9.35
CA GLY A 757 11.34 4.43 -8.92
C GLY A 757 10.19 3.64 -8.29
N ARG A 758 9.08 4.32 -8.05
CA ARG A 758 7.81 3.68 -7.61
C ARG A 758 6.61 4.17 -8.43
N SER A 759 6.59 5.44 -8.81
CA SER A 759 5.56 6.06 -9.63
C SER A 759 6.13 7.27 -10.38
N SER A 760 5.61 7.58 -11.57
CA SER A 760 6.06 8.74 -12.36
C SER A 760 5.73 10.09 -11.71
N PHE A 761 4.80 10.12 -10.75
CA PHE A 761 4.39 11.31 -10.00
C PHE A 761 5.20 11.58 -8.72
N LEU A 762 6.11 10.68 -8.34
CA LEU A 762 6.78 10.69 -7.04
C LEU A 762 8.29 10.79 -7.15
N ASN A 763 8.91 11.57 -6.26
CA ASN A 763 10.36 11.64 -6.08
C ASN A 763 11.14 11.97 -7.37
N GLY A 764 10.56 12.80 -8.26
CA GLY A 764 11.16 13.15 -9.54
C GLY A 764 10.89 12.15 -10.68
N GLY A 765 10.06 11.14 -10.44
CA GLY A 765 9.55 10.20 -11.46
C GLY A 765 10.26 8.85 -11.51
N LEU A 766 9.97 8.10 -12.57
CA LEU A 766 10.65 6.84 -12.91
C LEU A 766 11.87 7.14 -13.78
N PHE A 767 13.00 6.51 -13.46
CA PHE A 767 14.21 6.50 -14.26
C PHE A 767 14.30 5.14 -14.98
N LEU A 768 14.68 5.14 -16.24
CA LEU A 768 14.78 3.95 -17.09
C LEU A 768 16.21 3.82 -17.59
N TYR A 769 16.74 2.61 -17.61
CA TYR A 769 18.13 2.34 -18.00
C TYR A 769 18.23 1.14 -18.93
N GLY A 770 19.03 1.29 -19.98
CA GLY A 770 19.57 0.21 -20.79
C GLY A 770 21.09 0.14 -20.57
N LEU A 771 21.61 -0.96 -20.02
CA LEU A 771 23.03 -1.15 -19.73
C LEU A 771 23.67 -2.27 -20.54
N ASN A 772 24.96 -2.14 -20.84
CA ASN A 772 25.74 -3.23 -21.41
C ASN A 772 26.05 -4.32 -20.35
N PRO A 773 25.62 -5.58 -20.51
CA PRO A 773 25.74 -6.63 -19.47
C PRO A 773 27.19 -6.99 -19.14
N LYS A 774 28.13 -6.87 -20.10
CA LYS A 774 29.55 -7.17 -19.89
C LYS A 774 30.22 -6.15 -18.98
N THR A 775 29.85 -4.88 -19.05
CA THR A 775 30.60 -3.77 -18.42
C THR A 775 29.81 -2.97 -17.38
N GLY A 776 28.48 -3.03 -17.36
CA GLY A 776 27.64 -2.19 -16.51
C GLY A 776 27.59 -0.71 -16.92
N LYS A 777 28.16 -0.35 -18.08
CA LYS A 777 28.02 1.00 -18.66
C LYS A 777 26.60 1.25 -19.14
N VAL A 778 26.13 2.50 -18.99
CA VAL A 778 24.88 2.98 -19.61
C VAL A 778 25.05 3.02 -21.12
N VAL A 779 24.03 2.56 -21.83
CA VAL A 779 23.86 2.65 -23.30
C VAL A 779 22.66 3.55 -23.61
N HIS A 780 21.58 3.40 -22.85
CA HIS A 780 20.36 4.22 -22.94
C HIS A 780 19.90 4.67 -21.54
N GLU A 781 19.40 5.90 -21.42
CA GLU A 781 18.78 6.45 -20.21
C GLU A 781 17.51 7.21 -20.59
N GLY A 782 16.43 7.00 -19.83
CA GLY A 782 15.15 7.68 -20.02
C GLY A 782 14.54 8.10 -18.67
N ARG A 783 13.63 9.06 -18.68
CA ARG A 783 12.95 9.53 -17.47
C ARG A 783 11.48 9.82 -17.74
N LEU A 784 10.60 9.12 -17.03
CA LEU A 784 9.16 9.38 -17.01
C LEU A 784 8.79 10.10 -15.71
N HIS A 785 8.79 11.43 -15.77
CA HIS A 785 8.34 12.31 -14.69
C HIS A 785 7.00 12.95 -15.09
N THR A 786 6.01 12.88 -14.20
CA THR A 786 4.67 13.43 -14.44
C THR A 786 4.31 14.44 -13.37
N LEU A 787 4.02 15.67 -13.79
CA LEU A 787 3.50 16.73 -12.94
C LEU A 787 2.03 16.96 -13.30
N MET A 788 1.17 17.12 -12.29
CA MET A 788 -0.24 17.48 -12.45
C MET A 788 -0.57 18.73 -11.62
N ALA A 789 0.10 19.85 -11.94
CA ALA A 789 -0.27 21.15 -11.40
C ALA A 789 -1.64 21.56 -11.96
N THR A 790 -1.71 21.84 -13.25
CA THR A 790 -2.97 22.13 -13.97
C THR A 790 -3.02 21.34 -15.27
N ARG A 791 -4.22 21.04 -15.76
CA ARG A 791 -4.39 20.45 -17.09
C ARG A 791 -4.42 21.53 -18.16
N GLU A 792 -3.24 21.92 -18.64
CA GLU A 792 -3.10 22.65 -19.91
C GLU A 792 -3.67 21.81 -21.08
N ASP A 793 -3.64 20.48 -20.99
CA ASP A 793 -4.31 19.55 -21.91
C ASP A 793 -5.84 19.60 -21.86
N ALA A 794 -6.45 20.28 -20.87
CA ALA A 794 -7.90 20.49 -20.87
C ALA A 794 -8.36 21.54 -21.88
N VAL A 795 -7.46 22.40 -22.36
CA VAL A 795 -7.76 23.48 -23.30
C VAL A 795 -7.48 22.99 -24.72
N GLY A 796 -8.51 22.93 -25.55
CA GLY A 796 -8.41 22.63 -26.99
C GLY A 796 -8.11 21.18 -27.38
N LYS A 797 -7.69 20.29 -26.47
CA LYS A 797 -7.42 18.87 -26.79
C LYS A 797 -8.62 17.97 -26.50
N GLY A 798 -8.70 16.85 -27.22
CA GLY A 798 -9.72 15.82 -27.02
C GLY A 798 -9.69 15.23 -25.61
N PHE A 799 -10.87 14.89 -25.08
CA PHE A 799 -11.03 14.36 -23.73
C PHE A 799 -10.31 13.02 -23.55
N LEU A 800 -9.19 13.01 -22.82
CA LEU A 800 -8.63 11.79 -22.24
C LEU A 800 -9.73 11.08 -21.45
N THR A 801 -10.12 9.88 -21.89
CA THR A 801 -11.30 9.20 -21.36
C THR A 801 -11.17 8.94 -19.86
N SER A 802 -12.32 8.82 -19.17
CA SER A 802 -12.44 9.04 -17.72
C SER A 802 -11.52 8.19 -16.82
N PHE A 803 -10.80 7.21 -17.38
CA PHE A 803 -9.93 6.24 -16.73
C PHE A 803 -8.55 6.05 -17.35
N HIS A 804 -8.20 6.82 -18.39
CA HIS A 804 -6.82 6.99 -18.83
C HIS A 804 -6.16 8.12 -18.05
N ILE A 805 -4.86 8.00 -17.79
CA ILE A 805 -4.03 9.01 -17.13
C ILE A 805 -2.63 8.96 -17.73
N GLN A 806 -2.04 10.13 -17.95
CA GLN A 806 -0.63 10.28 -18.29
C GLN A 806 0.20 9.92 -17.06
N GLY A 807 1.04 8.88 -17.13
CA GLY A 807 1.88 8.43 -16.00
C GLY A 807 1.52 7.04 -15.45
N THR A 808 2.45 6.41 -14.74
CA THR A 808 2.35 4.99 -14.36
C THR A 808 3.18 4.64 -13.12
N ARG A 809 2.90 3.48 -12.52
CA ARG A 809 3.73 2.84 -11.48
C ARG A 809 4.93 2.12 -12.09
N SER A 810 5.97 1.94 -11.30
CA SER A 810 7.01 0.97 -11.64
C SER A 810 6.46 -0.45 -11.55
N ASP A 811 6.83 -1.28 -12.51
CA ASP A 811 6.61 -2.73 -12.51
C ASP A 811 7.71 -3.42 -13.34
N LEU A 812 7.65 -4.74 -13.50
CA LEU A 812 8.57 -5.49 -14.35
C LEU A 812 8.39 -5.13 -15.83
N LEU A 813 9.52 -4.95 -16.54
CA LEU A 813 9.51 -4.70 -17.98
C LEU A 813 9.14 -5.93 -18.80
N VAL A 814 8.54 -5.65 -19.95
CA VAL A 814 8.26 -6.55 -21.07
C VAL A 814 8.87 -5.95 -22.35
N ALA A 815 9.41 -6.76 -23.24
CA ALA A 815 9.75 -6.34 -24.60
C ALA A 815 9.02 -7.21 -25.64
N GLU A 816 8.43 -6.55 -26.65
CA GLU A 816 7.70 -7.22 -27.73
C GLU A 816 7.62 -6.31 -28.97
N GLY A 817 7.70 -6.89 -30.17
CA GLY A 817 7.54 -6.15 -31.43
C GLY A 817 8.54 -4.99 -31.66
N GLY A 818 9.74 -5.08 -31.09
CA GLY A 818 10.77 -4.03 -31.17
C GLY A 818 10.56 -2.85 -30.19
N TYR A 819 9.72 -3.01 -29.17
CA TYR A 819 9.44 -1.99 -28.17
C TYR A 819 9.55 -2.53 -26.74
N ILE A 820 9.82 -1.62 -25.80
CA ILE A 820 9.92 -1.88 -24.36
C ILE A 820 8.70 -1.27 -23.66
N TYR A 821 8.15 -1.97 -22.68
CA TYR A 821 6.89 -1.64 -22.03
C TYR A 821 6.99 -1.62 -20.51
N VAL A 822 6.36 -0.63 -19.87
CA VAL A 822 5.99 -0.66 -18.44
C VAL A 822 4.53 -0.24 -18.28
N ASN A 823 3.67 -1.20 -17.92
CA ASN A 823 2.21 -1.05 -17.97
C ASN A 823 1.79 -0.44 -19.32
N GLN A 824 0.97 0.62 -19.32
CA GLN A 824 0.48 1.27 -20.53
C GLN A 824 1.52 2.11 -21.31
N MET A 825 2.76 2.22 -20.81
CA MET A 825 3.78 3.12 -21.37
C MET A 825 4.71 2.37 -22.32
N LYS A 826 4.70 2.77 -23.60
CA LYS A 826 5.50 2.21 -24.70
C LYS A 826 6.76 3.05 -24.97
N PHE A 827 7.90 2.38 -25.15
CA PHE A 827 9.20 3.00 -25.45
C PHE A 827 9.90 2.30 -26.62
N THR A 828 10.69 3.04 -27.39
CA THR A 828 11.71 2.48 -28.29
C THR A 828 12.89 1.92 -27.49
N PRO A 829 13.77 1.09 -28.09
CA PRO A 829 14.95 0.54 -27.39
C PRO A 829 15.87 1.59 -26.78
N ASP A 830 15.98 2.78 -27.41
CA ASP A 830 16.71 3.93 -26.87
C ASP A 830 15.97 4.70 -25.74
N LEU A 831 14.91 4.08 -25.17
CA LEU A 831 14.12 4.55 -24.04
C LEU A 831 13.38 5.88 -24.22
N LYS A 832 13.14 6.29 -25.48
CA LYS A 832 12.24 7.40 -25.80
C LYS A 832 10.78 6.94 -25.82
N PRO A 833 9.82 7.73 -25.28
CA PRO A 833 8.40 7.39 -25.36
C PRO A 833 7.90 7.31 -26.81
N ALA A 834 7.28 6.20 -27.18
CA ALA A 834 6.74 5.99 -28.52
C ALA A 834 5.26 6.45 -28.61
N LYS A 835 4.82 6.85 -29.81
CA LYS A 835 3.42 7.26 -30.05
C LYS A 835 2.47 6.07 -29.92
N THR A 836 1.34 6.29 -29.24
CA THR A 836 0.20 5.36 -29.10
C THR A 836 -1.00 5.86 -29.92
N ARG A 837 -1.84 4.98 -30.45
CA ARG A 837 -3.04 5.37 -31.22
C ARG A 837 -4.24 5.53 -30.29
N TYR A 838 -4.94 6.67 -30.37
CA TYR A 838 -6.29 6.79 -29.80
C TYR A 838 -7.29 6.24 -30.82
N VAL A 839 -8.14 5.32 -30.40
CA VAL A 839 -9.19 4.72 -31.22
C VAL A 839 -10.52 5.32 -30.78
N PRO A 840 -11.11 6.26 -31.55
CA PRO A 840 -12.43 6.80 -31.24
C PRO A 840 -13.50 5.71 -31.41
N HIS A 841 -14.56 5.82 -30.61
CA HIS A 841 -15.74 4.98 -30.71
C HIS A 841 -16.55 5.28 -31.98
N ASP A 842 -16.93 4.24 -32.73
CA ASP A 842 -17.91 4.34 -33.81
C ASP A 842 -19.35 4.21 -33.26
N PRO A 843 -20.17 5.28 -33.33
CA PRO A 843 -21.56 5.25 -32.86
C PRO A 843 -22.51 4.38 -33.71
N LYS A 844 -22.04 3.79 -34.83
CA LYS A 844 -22.79 2.84 -35.65
C LYS A 844 -22.53 1.37 -35.30
N ASP A 845 -21.44 1.06 -34.59
CA ASP A 845 -21.15 -0.33 -34.23
C ASP A 845 -22.18 -0.85 -33.21
N THR A 846 -22.63 -2.08 -33.41
CA THR A 846 -23.64 -2.77 -32.59
C THR A 846 -23.10 -4.11 -32.05
N THR A 847 -21.80 -4.37 -32.22
CA THR A 847 -21.15 -5.60 -31.78
C THR A 847 -21.25 -5.76 -30.25
N SER A 848 -21.85 -6.87 -29.81
CA SER A 848 -21.99 -7.24 -28.40
C SER A 848 -21.54 -8.69 -28.22
N GLY A 849 -20.25 -8.88 -27.92
CA GLY A 849 -19.65 -10.21 -27.77
C GLY A 849 -19.88 -10.91 -26.43
N MET A 850 -20.54 -10.28 -25.43
CA MET A 850 -20.70 -10.93 -24.12
C MET A 850 -21.62 -12.16 -24.20
N ASP A 851 -22.49 -12.19 -25.21
CA ASP A 851 -23.38 -13.28 -25.55
C ASP A 851 -23.12 -13.65 -27.02
N VAL A 852 -22.19 -14.57 -27.29
CA VAL A 852 -21.88 -15.02 -28.67
C VAL A 852 -23.06 -15.84 -29.20
N ALA A 853 -24.05 -15.15 -29.80
CA ALA A 853 -25.28 -15.70 -30.37
C ALA A 853 -25.98 -16.74 -29.46
N GLY A 854 -26.14 -16.41 -28.18
CA GLY A 854 -26.81 -17.28 -27.19
C GLY A 854 -25.96 -18.43 -26.62
N LYS A 855 -24.73 -18.64 -27.09
CA LYS A 855 -23.82 -19.71 -26.64
C LYS A 855 -22.83 -19.19 -25.58
N GLY A 856 -23.36 -18.83 -24.42
CA GLY A 856 -22.55 -18.33 -23.29
C GLY A 856 -21.68 -19.42 -22.64
N TYR A 857 -20.36 -19.32 -22.79
CA TYR A 857 -19.38 -20.26 -22.17
C TYR A 857 -19.28 -20.14 -20.63
N VAL A 858 -19.86 -19.08 -20.06
CA VAL A 858 -20.12 -18.95 -18.62
C VAL A 858 -21.63 -18.95 -18.42
N GLU A 859 -22.16 -20.05 -17.92
CA GLU A 859 -23.60 -20.22 -17.67
C GLU A 859 -24.15 -19.14 -16.73
N GLU A 860 -25.38 -18.69 -17.01
CA GLU A 860 -26.25 -17.98 -16.06
C GLU A 860 -25.61 -16.74 -15.38
N ASN A 861 -25.49 -15.63 -16.11
CA ASN A 861 -25.37 -14.31 -15.47
C ASN A 861 -26.77 -13.67 -15.27
N PRO A 862 -27.39 -13.75 -14.08
CA PRO A 862 -28.74 -13.22 -13.84
C PRO A 862 -28.80 -11.68 -13.92
N TYR A 863 -27.65 -10.99 -13.89
CA TYR A 863 -27.57 -9.54 -14.09
C TYR A 863 -27.54 -9.13 -15.57
N LEU A 864 -27.28 -10.07 -16.51
CA LEU A 864 -27.49 -9.82 -17.95
C LEU A 864 -28.95 -10.06 -18.35
N LYS A 865 -29.58 -11.13 -17.84
CA LYS A 865 -31.00 -11.46 -18.10
C LYS A 865 -31.97 -10.36 -17.66
N LYS A 866 -31.68 -9.64 -16.57
CA LYS A 866 -32.45 -8.44 -16.17
C LYS A 866 -31.96 -7.22 -16.94
N GLY A 867 -32.58 -6.97 -18.10
CA GLY A 867 -32.24 -5.88 -19.01
C GLY A 867 -31.94 -4.56 -18.30
N PHE A 868 -30.71 -4.07 -18.43
CA PHE A 868 -30.27 -2.85 -17.77
C PHE A 868 -31.10 -1.66 -18.21
N ALA A 869 -31.59 -0.87 -17.24
CA ALA A 869 -32.28 0.39 -17.49
C ALA A 869 -31.53 1.24 -18.53
N SER A 870 -32.30 1.82 -19.46
CA SER A 870 -31.76 2.56 -20.60
C SER A 870 -30.88 3.74 -20.15
N ALA A 871 -29.97 4.18 -21.02
CA ALA A 871 -29.09 5.32 -20.70
C ALA A 871 -29.88 6.59 -20.30
N ALA A 872 -31.07 6.77 -20.90
CA ALA A 872 -32.01 7.83 -20.56
C ALA A 872 -32.55 7.71 -19.11
N ALA A 873 -32.95 6.51 -18.68
CA ALA A 873 -33.45 6.26 -17.32
C ALA A 873 -32.40 6.48 -16.22
N LEU A 874 -31.12 6.54 -16.57
CA LEU A 874 -30.00 6.86 -15.67
C LEU A 874 -29.50 8.32 -15.81
N GLY A 875 -30.08 9.12 -16.71
CA GLY A 875 -29.71 10.52 -16.93
C GLY A 875 -28.29 10.74 -17.45
N VAL A 876 -27.67 9.71 -18.08
CA VAL A 876 -26.27 9.76 -18.50
C VAL A 876 -26.16 10.45 -19.86
N ARG A 877 -25.35 11.51 -19.95
CA ARG A 877 -25.04 12.17 -21.23
C ARG A 877 -24.18 11.24 -22.10
N ARG A 878 -24.52 11.09 -23.38
CA ARG A 878 -23.63 10.42 -24.36
C ARG A 878 -22.28 11.16 -24.40
N GLY A 879 -21.18 10.43 -24.31
CA GLY A 879 -19.82 10.98 -24.27
C GLY A 879 -18.96 10.53 -25.47
N HIS A 880 -17.88 11.26 -25.74
CA HIS A 880 -16.95 10.98 -26.85
C HIS A 880 -15.82 10.02 -26.44
N MET A 881 -16.15 8.89 -25.82
CA MET A 881 -15.16 7.99 -25.22
C MET A 881 -14.63 6.92 -26.17
N GLY A 882 -13.32 6.94 -26.41
CA GLY A 882 -12.56 5.88 -27.07
C GLY A 882 -11.40 5.34 -26.19
N ASP A 883 -10.60 4.46 -26.77
CA ASP A 883 -9.54 3.71 -26.08
C ASP A 883 -8.13 4.05 -26.60
N GLN A 884 -7.11 3.63 -25.86
CA GLN A 884 -5.70 3.82 -26.21
C GLN A 884 -5.04 2.48 -26.59
N GLU A 885 -4.74 2.33 -27.88
CA GLU A 885 -3.87 1.26 -28.37
C GLU A 885 -2.41 1.57 -28.02
N VAL A 886 -1.88 0.74 -27.13
CA VAL A 886 -0.51 0.79 -26.63
C VAL A 886 0.40 -0.16 -27.40
N GLY A 887 -0.15 -1.09 -28.18
CA GLY A 887 0.58 -2.13 -28.91
C GLY A 887 0.52 -3.48 -28.21
N LEU A 888 0.66 -4.57 -28.97
CA LEU A 888 0.52 -5.93 -28.45
C LEU A 888 1.66 -6.27 -27.50
N HIS A 889 1.33 -6.47 -26.23
CA HIS A 889 2.23 -6.99 -25.20
C HIS A 889 1.43 -7.57 -24.02
N LEU A 890 2.11 -8.25 -23.11
CA LEU A 890 1.56 -8.64 -21.81
C LEU A 890 1.67 -7.47 -20.82
N PHE A 891 0.57 -7.14 -20.13
CA PHE A 891 0.57 -6.15 -19.05
C PHE A 891 -0.35 -6.56 -17.88
N SER A 892 -0.13 -5.95 -16.71
CA SER A 892 -0.96 -6.14 -15.50
C SER A 892 -1.58 -4.82 -15.05
N THR A 893 -2.84 -4.84 -14.61
CA THR A 893 -3.48 -3.67 -14.01
C THR A 893 -3.18 -3.51 -12.51
N GLY A 894 -2.78 -4.60 -11.83
CA GLY A 894 -2.31 -4.58 -10.43
C GLY A 894 -0.79 -4.39 -10.30
N GLY A 895 -0.05 -4.81 -11.32
CA GLY A 895 1.39 -5.09 -11.29
C GLY A 895 1.63 -6.62 -11.39
N PHE A 896 2.76 -7.05 -11.95
CA PHE A 896 3.10 -8.47 -12.09
C PHE A 896 3.39 -9.17 -10.77
N LEU A 897 3.70 -8.42 -9.71
CA LEU A 897 4.01 -8.94 -8.38
C LEU A 897 2.84 -8.79 -7.37
N ASP A 898 1.64 -8.40 -7.83
CA ASP A 898 0.46 -8.18 -6.98
C ASP A 898 -0.29 -9.50 -6.65
N ASP A 899 0.12 -10.16 -5.57
CA ASP A 899 -0.51 -11.35 -4.99
C ASP A 899 -1.75 -11.03 -4.10
N SER A 900 -2.39 -9.87 -4.26
CA SER A 900 -3.58 -9.53 -3.46
C SER A 900 -4.83 -10.34 -3.81
N TRP A 901 -4.92 -10.83 -5.05
CA TRP A 901 -6.14 -11.42 -5.61
C TRP A 901 -7.35 -10.47 -5.55
N PHE A 902 -7.13 -9.16 -5.73
CA PHE A 902 -8.24 -8.19 -5.79
C PHE A 902 -9.12 -8.45 -7.04
N ASN A 903 -10.44 -8.29 -6.92
CA ASN A 903 -11.41 -8.68 -7.96
C ASN A 903 -11.40 -7.83 -9.24
N ARG A 904 -10.41 -6.96 -9.39
CA ARG A 904 -10.25 -6.07 -10.56
C ARG A 904 -8.82 -6.05 -11.09
N THR A 905 -7.85 -6.64 -10.37
CA THR A 905 -6.50 -6.84 -10.91
C THR A 905 -6.53 -7.99 -11.91
N PHE A 906 -6.19 -7.68 -13.15
CA PHE A 906 -6.12 -8.63 -14.26
C PHE A 906 -4.78 -8.45 -14.97
N TRP A 907 -4.26 -9.54 -15.51
CA TRP A 907 -3.27 -9.52 -16.58
C TRP A 907 -4.00 -9.70 -17.91
N MET A 908 -3.49 -9.09 -18.97
CA MET A 908 -3.99 -9.26 -20.34
C MET A 908 -2.84 -9.32 -21.33
N TYR A 909 -2.98 -10.13 -22.36
CA TYR A 909 -2.16 -10.07 -23.57
C TYR A 909 -3.02 -9.45 -24.69
N ALA A 910 -2.79 -8.17 -25.02
CA ALA A 910 -3.67 -7.39 -25.91
C ALA A 910 -2.98 -6.15 -26.48
N LYS A 911 -3.59 -5.53 -27.50
CA LYS A 911 -3.12 -4.25 -28.08
C LYS A 911 -3.56 -2.98 -27.32
N THR A 912 -4.61 -3.09 -26.50
CA THR A 912 -5.34 -1.95 -25.92
C THR A 912 -5.29 -2.00 -24.40
N TRP A 913 -4.93 -0.87 -23.76
CA TRP A 913 -4.88 -0.80 -22.30
C TRP A 913 -6.29 -0.64 -21.70
N PRO A 914 -6.67 -1.43 -20.68
CA PRO A 914 -8.07 -1.51 -20.23
C PRO A 914 -8.53 -0.38 -19.30
N GLY A 915 -7.65 0.49 -18.79
CA GLY A 915 -8.03 1.64 -17.95
C GLY A 915 -8.79 1.26 -16.66
N TYR A 916 -10.12 1.35 -16.69
CA TYR A 916 -11.06 0.90 -15.65
C TYR A 916 -12.13 -0.07 -16.23
N GLN A 917 -12.14 -0.27 -17.54
CA GLN A 917 -13.02 -1.16 -18.27
C GLN A 917 -12.72 -2.60 -17.81
N ILE A 918 -13.79 -3.35 -17.50
CA ILE A 918 -13.65 -4.57 -16.70
C ILE A 918 -13.30 -5.77 -17.60
N ALA A 919 -12.02 -6.15 -17.61
CA ALA A 919 -11.46 -7.23 -18.44
C ALA A 919 -11.85 -8.67 -18.06
N HIS A 920 -12.70 -8.84 -17.04
CA HIS A 920 -13.00 -10.12 -16.37
C HIS A 920 -13.44 -11.32 -17.24
N ILE A 921 -14.00 -11.09 -18.42
CA ILE A 921 -14.41 -12.12 -19.40
C ILE A 921 -13.82 -11.88 -20.80
N ALA A 922 -12.93 -10.89 -20.92
CA ALA A 922 -12.22 -10.57 -22.15
C ALA A 922 -11.37 -11.77 -22.60
N PRO A 923 -11.08 -11.91 -23.91
CA PRO A 923 -10.20 -12.96 -24.37
C PRO A 923 -8.77 -12.67 -23.90
N LYS A 924 -7.98 -13.73 -23.66
CA LYS A 924 -6.56 -13.59 -23.25
C LYS A 924 -6.35 -12.77 -21.96
N ALA A 925 -7.31 -12.82 -21.04
CA ALA A 925 -7.35 -12.03 -19.81
C ALA A 925 -7.72 -12.90 -18.58
N GLY A 926 -7.10 -12.61 -17.43
CA GLY A 926 -7.32 -13.35 -16.18
C GLY A 926 -6.55 -12.79 -14.98
N GLN A 927 -6.57 -13.48 -13.84
CA GLN A 927 -5.72 -13.20 -12.67
C GLN A 927 -4.27 -13.66 -12.88
N LEU A 928 -4.09 -14.64 -13.76
CA LEU A 928 -2.81 -15.21 -14.20
C LEU A 928 -3.01 -15.73 -15.63
N LEU A 929 -1.96 -15.72 -16.45
CA LEU A 929 -2.00 -16.27 -17.82
C LEU A 929 -0.63 -16.79 -18.27
N VAL A 930 -0.60 -17.60 -19.33
CA VAL A 930 0.61 -17.96 -20.10
C VAL A 930 0.33 -17.93 -21.60
N ILE A 931 1.34 -17.55 -22.40
CA ILE A 931 1.22 -17.28 -23.83
C ILE A 931 2.01 -18.34 -24.61
N GLY A 932 1.31 -19.27 -25.24
CA GLY A 932 1.89 -20.16 -26.27
C GLY A 932 1.71 -19.56 -27.68
N ASP A 933 2.43 -20.10 -28.66
CA ASP A 933 2.58 -19.54 -30.02
C ASP A 933 1.26 -19.11 -30.68
N LYS A 934 0.23 -19.96 -30.58
CA LYS A 934 -1.10 -19.77 -31.20
C LYS A 934 -2.23 -19.64 -30.19
N THR A 935 -1.97 -19.70 -28.88
CA THR A 935 -3.02 -19.76 -27.84
C THR A 935 -2.52 -19.22 -26.50
N THR A 936 -3.32 -18.35 -25.89
CA THR A 936 -3.11 -17.82 -24.54
C THR A 936 -4.03 -18.54 -23.57
N TYR A 937 -3.48 -19.04 -22.48
CA TYR A 937 -4.20 -19.75 -21.42
C TYR A 937 -4.31 -18.84 -20.20
N ALA A 938 -5.48 -18.75 -19.56
CA ALA A 938 -5.69 -17.83 -18.44
C ALA A 938 -6.53 -18.45 -17.30
N VAL A 939 -6.39 -17.86 -16.10
CA VAL A 939 -7.21 -18.16 -14.92
C VAL A 939 -8.22 -17.02 -14.71
N GLN A 940 -9.50 -17.28 -14.92
CA GLN A 940 -10.57 -16.35 -14.59
C GLN A 940 -11.23 -16.76 -13.26
N ALA A 941 -10.85 -16.05 -12.18
CA ALA A 941 -11.43 -16.24 -10.85
C ALA A 941 -12.73 -15.46 -10.66
N TYR A 942 -12.93 -14.39 -11.43
CA TYR A 942 -14.11 -13.52 -11.35
C TYR A 942 -14.91 -13.49 -12.67
N PRO A 943 -15.29 -14.64 -13.27
CA PRO A 943 -15.94 -14.70 -14.59
C PRO A 943 -17.40 -14.21 -14.59
N THR A 944 -17.95 -13.81 -13.43
CA THR A 944 -19.26 -13.18 -13.31
C THR A 944 -19.11 -11.76 -12.76
N ARG A 945 -20.14 -10.91 -12.94
CA ARG A 945 -20.18 -9.56 -12.37
C ARG A 945 -21.58 -9.17 -11.91
N ASN A 946 -21.64 -8.23 -10.98
CA ASN A 946 -22.84 -7.44 -10.74
C ASN A 946 -22.76 -6.09 -11.51
N VAL A 947 -23.59 -5.12 -11.15
CA VAL A 947 -23.63 -3.79 -11.78
C VAL A 947 -22.31 -3.02 -11.64
N HIS A 948 -21.49 -3.29 -10.63
CA HIS A 948 -20.31 -2.47 -10.27
C HIS A 948 -18.99 -3.21 -10.18
N SER A 949 -18.98 -4.51 -9.89
CA SER A 949 -17.78 -5.32 -9.60
C SER A 949 -17.87 -6.72 -10.20
N PRO A 950 -16.74 -7.33 -10.61
CA PRO A 950 -16.61 -8.77 -10.78
C PRO A 950 -16.86 -9.50 -9.45
N MET A 951 -17.38 -10.72 -9.54
CA MET A 951 -17.87 -11.52 -8.41
C MET A 951 -17.25 -12.92 -8.45
N PHE A 952 -16.89 -13.43 -7.28
CA PHE A 952 -16.37 -14.78 -7.08
C PHE A 952 -17.04 -15.39 -5.85
N THR A 953 -17.51 -16.62 -6.02
CA THR A 953 -18.18 -17.43 -5.00
C THR A 953 -17.34 -18.69 -4.80
N PRO A 954 -16.35 -18.68 -3.89
CA PRO A 954 -15.46 -19.83 -3.67
C PRO A 954 -16.21 -21.09 -3.26
N ALA A 955 -15.64 -22.25 -3.59
CA ALA A 955 -16.22 -23.56 -3.36
C ALA A 955 -17.66 -23.70 -3.90
N ALA A 956 -17.93 -23.14 -5.10
CA ALA A 956 -19.21 -23.26 -5.80
C ALA A 956 -19.07 -23.81 -7.23
N LYS A 957 -18.19 -23.22 -8.07
CA LYS A 957 -17.80 -23.78 -9.38
C LYS A 957 -16.28 -23.97 -9.55
N GLY A 958 -15.45 -23.53 -8.61
CA GLY A 958 -14.00 -23.49 -8.79
C GLY A 958 -13.53 -22.26 -9.55
N TYR A 959 -12.35 -22.37 -10.16
CA TYR A 959 -11.71 -21.34 -10.99
C TYR A 959 -11.83 -21.75 -12.47
N LEU A 960 -12.13 -20.79 -13.35
CA LEU A 960 -12.26 -21.06 -14.78
C LEU A 960 -10.89 -20.99 -15.46
N LEU A 961 -10.40 -22.13 -15.93
CA LEU A 961 -9.25 -22.24 -16.82
C LEU A 961 -9.75 -22.07 -18.26
N ILE A 962 -9.12 -21.22 -19.06
CA ILE A 962 -9.60 -20.86 -20.41
C ILE A 962 -8.46 -20.78 -21.41
N ALA A 963 -8.70 -21.24 -22.65
CA ALA A 963 -7.77 -21.16 -23.76
C ALA A 963 -8.35 -20.29 -24.89
N ASP A 964 -7.69 -19.18 -25.22
CA ASP A 964 -8.09 -18.24 -26.28
C ASP A 964 -7.10 -18.26 -27.44
N SER A 965 -7.57 -18.21 -28.70
CA SER A 965 -6.65 -18.00 -29.83
C SER A 965 -5.96 -16.64 -29.70
N ASN A 966 -4.67 -16.57 -30.07
CA ASN A 966 -3.92 -15.32 -30.00
C ASN A 966 -4.55 -14.20 -30.86
N ASP A 967 -5.32 -14.56 -31.88
CA ASP A 967 -6.05 -13.69 -32.80
C ASP A 967 -7.36 -13.11 -32.20
N ASN A 968 -7.87 -13.67 -31.09
CA ASN A 968 -9.05 -13.18 -30.39
C ASN A 968 -8.68 -11.92 -29.58
N GLU A 969 -8.63 -10.75 -30.22
CA GLU A 969 -8.38 -9.48 -29.51
C GLU A 969 -9.58 -9.08 -28.63
N PRO A 970 -9.33 -8.47 -27.45
CA PRO A 970 -10.38 -7.84 -26.66
C PRO A 970 -11.05 -6.68 -27.40
N MET A 971 -12.38 -6.66 -27.41
CA MET A 971 -13.20 -5.57 -27.94
C MET A 971 -13.94 -4.87 -26.79
N LEU A 972 -14.28 -3.59 -26.92
CA LEU A 972 -15.24 -2.96 -26.00
C LEU A 972 -16.66 -3.44 -26.32
N ASP A 973 -17.48 -3.69 -25.30
CA ASP A 973 -18.92 -3.95 -25.49
C ASP A 973 -19.68 -2.65 -25.82
N HIS A 974 -20.45 -2.61 -26.92
CA HIS A 974 -21.08 -1.37 -27.40
C HIS A 974 -21.97 -0.67 -26.36
N ARG A 975 -22.58 -1.44 -25.46
CA ARG A 975 -23.49 -0.97 -24.40
C ARG A 975 -22.71 -0.22 -23.29
N SER A 976 -21.39 -0.12 -23.42
CA SER A 976 -20.47 0.63 -22.56
C SER A 976 -20.23 2.07 -23.01
N TRP A 977 -20.30 2.37 -24.31
CA TRP A 977 -19.71 3.60 -24.88
C TRP A 977 -20.37 4.91 -24.43
N ALA A 978 -21.64 4.86 -24.00
CA ALA A 978 -22.35 5.98 -23.41
C ALA A 978 -22.41 5.95 -21.86
N ARG A 979 -21.51 5.23 -21.17
CA ARG A 979 -21.58 5.03 -19.71
C ARG A 979 -20.21 5.20 -19.02
N ASP A 980 -20.12 6.15 -18.08
CA ASP A 980 -19.00 6.32 -17.13
C ASP A 980 -18.60 5.02 -16.39
N LYS A 981 -19.48 4.02 -16.34
CA LYS A 981 -19.26 2.71 -15.69
C LYS A 981 -19.84 1.59 -16.56
N GLY A 982 -19.31 1.46 -17.77
CA GLY A 982 -19.74 0.50 -18.79
C GLY A 982 -19.62 -0.99 -18.42
N MET A 983 -19.94 -1.85 -19.38
CA MET A 983 -19.95 -3.31 -19.18
C MET A 983 -18.57 -3.95 -19.35
N GLY A 984 -17.65 -3.28 -20.05
CA GLY A 984 -16.22 -3.60 -20.07
C GLY A 984 -15.75 -4.16 -21.41
N PHE A 985 -14.71 -5.00 -21.35
CA PHE A 985 -14.20 -5.72 -22.51
C PHE A 985 -14.94 -7.04 -22.72
N THR A 986 -14.99 -7.45 -23.97
CA THR A 986 -15.66 -8.65 -24.47
C THR A 986 -14.82 -9.33 -25.56
N ARG A 987 -15.26 -10.50 -26.04
CA ARG A 987 -14.59 -11.35 -27.04
C ARG A 987 -15.40 -11.44 -28.34
N LYS A 988 -14.73 -11.57 -29.48
CA LYS A 988 -15.40 -11.81 -30.77
C LYS A 988 -15.75 -13.29 -30.94
N ASN A 989 -14.79 -14.16 -30.65
CA ASN A 989 -14.93 -15.61 -30.76
C ASN A 989 -15.05 -16.26 -29.37
N PRO A 990 -15.69 -17.44 -29.24
CA PRO A 990 -15.61 -18.24 -28.02
C PRO A 990 -14.16 -18.68 -27.75
N PRO A 991 -13.82 -19.11 -26.51
CA PRO A 991 -12.55 -19.79 -26.27
C PRO A 991 -12.47 -21.11 -27.06
N LYS A 992 -11.25 -21.58 -27.32
CA LYS A 992 -11.00 -22.91 -27.94
C LYS A 992 -11.49 -24.04 -27.05
N TRP A 993 -11.22 -23.91 -25.75
CA TRP A 993 -11.74 -24.76 -24.69
C TRP A 993 -11.74 -23.98 -23.37
N HIS A 994 -12.54 -24.42 -22.40
CA HIS A 994 -12.54 -23.91 -21.04
C HIS A 994 -12.94 -25.01 -20.06
N GLN A 995 -12.46 -24.94 -18.82
CA GLN A 995 -12.74 -25.93 -17.79
C GLN A 995 -12.84 -25.29 -16.40
N TRP A 996 -13.82 -25.73 -15.62
CA TRP A 996 -13.94 -25.40 -14.21
C TRP A 996 -13.05 -26.32 -13.37
N VAL A 997 -12.16 -25.76 -12.55
CA VAL A 997 -11.19 -26.53 -11.76
C VAL A 997 -11.20 -26.09 -10.30
N ALA A 998 -11.38 -27.04 -9.37
CA ALA A 998 -11.52 -26.80 -7.93
C ALA A 998 -10.18 -26.52 -7.20
N ILE A 999 -9.29 -25.72 -7.80
CA ILE A 999 -8.06 -25.22 -7.18
C ILE A 999 -7.89 -23.72 -7.45
N ARG A 1000 -7.51 -22.98 -6.41
CA ARG A 1000 -7.06 -21.59 -6.47
C ARG A 1000 -5.69 -21.53 -7.13
N MET A 1001 -5.66 -21.61 -8.45
CA MET A 1001 -4.45 -21.58 -9.27
C MET A 1001 -3.66 -20.29 -9.01
N ARG A 1002 -2.42 -20.42 -8.56
CA ARG A 1002 -1.53 -19.29 -8.20
C ARG A 1002 -0.23 -19.27 -8.96
N ALA A 1003 0.11 -20.38 -9.62
CA ALA A 1003 1.24 -20.49 -10.53
C ALA A 1003 0.83 -21.37 -11.71
N MET A 1004 1.33 -21.04 -12.90
CA MET A 1004 0.95 -21.66 -14.17
C MET A 1004 2.15 -21.64 -15.12
N VAL A 1005 2.41 -22.76 -15.80
CA VAL A 1005 3.43 -22.85 -16.86
C VAL A 1005 2.92 -23.71 -18.00
N LEU A 1006 3.15 -23.26 -19.23
CA LEU A 1006 2.99 -24.09 -20.43
C LEU A 1006 4.33 -24.75 -20.76
N ALA A 1007 4.36 -26.08 -20.72
CA ALA A 1007 5.51 -26.89 -21.10
C ALA A 1007 5.17 -27.66 -22.38
N LYS A 1008 5.50 -27.05 -23.53
CA LYS A 1008 5.17 -27.50 -24.89
C LYS A 1008 3.66 -27.74 -25.08
N ASP A 1009 3.22 -28.99 -24.96
CA ASP A 1009 1.83 -29.45 -25.13
C ASP A 1009 1.07 -29.63 -23.82
N THR A 1010 1.74 -29.48 -22.67
CA THR A 1010 1.18 -29.73 -21.35
C THR A 1010 1.15 -28.46 -20.51
N LEU A 1011 -0.06 -28.04 -20.10
CA LEU A 1011 -0.30 -26.89 -19.24
C LEU A 1011 -0.37 -27.34 -17.76
N PHE A 1012 0.56 -26.85 -16.94
CA PHE A 1012 0.62 -27.13 -15.51
C PHE A 1012 0.08 -25.97 -14.70
N VAL A 1013 -0.76 -26.27 -13.69
CA VAL A 1013 -1.31 -25.27 -12.76
C VAL A 1013 -1.20 -25.75 -11.31
N ALA A 1014 -0.84 -24.86 -10.39
CA ALA A 1014 -0.65 -25.19 -8.98
C ALA A 1014 -1.41 -24.24 -8.05
N GLY A 1015 -2.05 -24.77 -7.00
CA GLY A 1015 -2.91 -23.99 -6.10
C GLY A 1015 -3.47 -24.76 -4.90
N ALA A 1016 -3.94 -24.03 -3.89
CA ALA A 1016 -4.72 -24.60 -2.78
C ALA A 1016 -6.11 -25.06 -3.29
N PRO A 1017 -6.73 -26.10 -2.72
CA PRO A 1017 -8.07 -26.54 -3.12
C PRO A 1017 -9.12 -25.45 -2.87
N ASP A 1018 -10.07 -25.26 -3.79
CA ASP A 1018 -11.16 -24.28 -3.64
C ASP A 1018 -12.26 -24.84 -2.73
N VAL A 1019 -11.99 -24.83 -1.42
CA VAL A 1019 -12.88 -25.36 -0.39
C VAL A 1019 -13.11 -24.34 0.72
N LEU A 1020 -14.37 -24.21 1.15
CA LEU A 1020 -14.76 -23.43 2.33
C LEU A 1020 -15.20 -24.37 3.44
N ASP A 1021 -14.38 -24.43 4.49
CA ASP A 1021 -14.69 -25.14 5.74
C ASP A 1021 -15.56 -24.22 6.62
N PRO A 1022 -16.78 -24.62 7.04
CA PRO A 1022 -17.62 -23.76 7.87
C PRO A 1022 -17.02 -23.38 9.23
N LYS A 1023 -16.06 -24.16 9.76
CA LYS A 1023 -15.39 -23.92 11.04
C LYS A 1023 -14.11 -23.09 10.87
N ASP A 1024 -13.42 -23.20 9.73
CA ASP A 1024 -12.33 -22.30 9.33
C ASP A 1024 -12.42 -21.88 7.85
N PRO A 1025 -13.27 -20.89 7.51
CA PRO A 1025 -13.47 -20.46 6.12
C PRO A 1025 -12.21 -19.92 5.45
N TYR A 1026 -11.19 -19.54 6.24
CA TYR A 1026 -9.92 -19.02 5.74
C TYR A 1026 -8.87 -20.10 5.49
N ALA A 1027 -9.14 -21.37 5.80
CA ALA A 1027 -8.16 -22.45 5.74
C ALA A 1027 -7.47 -22.58 4.37
N ALA A 1028 -8.24 -22.63 3.28
CA ALA A 1028 -7.72 -22.75 1.91
C ALA A 1028 -6.89 -21.50 1.51
N PHE A 1029 -7.45 -20.30 1.68
CA PHE A 1029 -6.79 -19.02 1.37
C PHE A 1029 -5.47 -18.78 2.15
N GLN A 1030 -5.29 -19.49 3.27
CA GLN A 1030 -4.13 -19.42 4.15
C GLN A 1030 -3.28 -20.70 4.12
N GLY A 1031 -3.44 -21.56 3.09
CA GLY A 1031 -2.60 -22.74 2.84
C GLY A 1031 -2.86 -23.97 3.74
N ARG A 1032 -3.71 -23.85 4.77
CA ARG A 1032 -3.97 -24.92 5.77
C ARG A 1032 -4.66 -26.18 5.21
N LYS A 1033 -5.14 -26.15 3.97
CA LYS A 1033 -5.68 -27.34 3.28
C LYS A 1033 -4.68 -27.97 2.29
N GLY A 1034 -3.40 -27.57 2.34
CA GLY A 1034 -2.37 -27.99 1.41
C GLY A 1034 -2.58 -27.44 0.00
N ALA A 1035 -1.97 -28.06 -1.01
CA ALA A 1035 -2.13 -27.68 -2.40
C ALA A 1035 -1.99 -28.86 -3.36
N MET A 1036 -2.40 -28.64 -4.61
CA MET A 1036 -2.24 -29.58 -5.71
C MET A 1036 -1.55 -28.90 -6.89
N LEU A 1037 -0.79 -29.69 -7.63
CA LEU A 1037 -0.35 -29.43 -8.99
C LEU A 1037 -1.21 -30.31 -9.90
N GLN A 1038 -1.74 -29.77 -11.00
CA GLN A 1038 -2.53 -30.50 -11.98
C GLN A 1038 -1.99 -30.22 -13.38
N ALA A 1039 -2.01 -31.25 -14.23
CA ALA A 1039 -1.52 -31.19 -15.61
C ALA A 1039 -2.71 -31.37 -16.57
N PHE A 1040 -2.79 -30.50 -17.57
CA PHE A 1040 -3.83 -30.47 -18.59
C PHE A 1040 -3.20 -30.46 -19.99
N SER A 1041 -3.89 -31.06 -20.95
CA SER A 1041 -3.55 -30.93 -22.38
C SER A 1041 -3.80 -29.48 -22.82
N ALA A 1042 -2.80 -28.88 -23.44
CA ALA A 1042 -2.91 -27.54 -24.00
C ALA A 1042 -3.85 -27.49 -25.24
N GLN A 1043 -4.09 -28.64 -25.89
CA GLN A 1043 -4.89 -28.75 -27.11
C GLN A 1043 -6.40 -28.68 -26.84
N ASP A 1044 -6.88 -29.41 -25.83
CA ASP A 1044 -8.32 -29.65 -25.57
C ASP A 1044 -8.75 -29.42 -24.10
N GLY A 1045 -7.81 -29.17 -23.18
CA GLY A 1045 -8.10 -29.00 -21.76
C GLY A 1045 -8.36 -30.30 -21.00
N SER A 1046 -8.14 -31.47 -21.61
CA SER A 1046 -8.27 -32.77 -20.92
C SER A 1046 -7.25 -32.88 -19.77
N LYS A 1047 -7.67 -33.45 -18.63
CA LYS A 1047 -6.81 -33.57 -17.44
C LYS A 1047 -5.91 -34.80 -17.55
N LEU A 1048 -4.60 -34.56 -17.66
CA LEU A 1048 -3.59 -35.59 -17.87
C LEU A 1048 -2.98 -36.14 -16.58
N GLY A 1049 -3.01 -35.37 -15.48
CA GLY A 1049 -2.38 -35.79 -14.23
C GLY A 1049 -2.62 -34.86 -13.04
N GLN A 1050 -2.21 -35.31 -11.85
CA GLN A 1050 -2.19 -34.50 -10.63
C GLN A 1050 -1.12 -34.99 -9.64
N TYR A 1051 -0.57 -34.06 -8.87
CA TYR A 1051 0.44 -34.29 -7.84
C TYR A 1051 0.10 -33.49 -6.57
N LYS A 1052 0.28 -34.07 -5.38
CA LYS A 1052 -0.02 -33.41 -4.09
C LYS A 1052 1.18 -32.59 -3.61
N LEU A 1053 1.02 -31.27 -3.53
CA LEU A 1053 2.06 -30.36 -3.05
C LEU A 1053 2.06 -30.27 -1.51
N PRO A 1054 3.22 -30.04 -0.87
CA PRO A 1054 3.30 -29.93 0.58
C PRO A 1054 2.75 -28.61 1.14
N ASP A 1055 2.64 -27.55 0.31
CA ASP A 1055 2.10 -26.24 0.66
C ASP A 1055 1.72 -25.48 -0.63
N GLU A 1056 0.97 -24.38 -0.50
CA GLU A 1056 0.54 -23.52 -1.61
C GLU A 1056 1.76 -22.81 -2.25
N PRO A 1057 1.84 -22.72 -3.60
CA PRO A 1057 2.90 -21.97 -4.26
C PRO A 1057 2.85 -20.47 -3.94
N VAL A 1058 4.00 -19.81 -4.00
CA VAL A 1058 4.04 -18.34 -4.15
C VAL A 1058 3.39 -17.97 -5.48
N PHE A 1059 2.93 -16.71 -5.59
CA PHE A 1059 2.31 -16.23 -6.82
C PHE A 1059 3.31 -16.25 -7.99
N ASP A 1060 2.88 -16.80 -9.11
CA ASP A 1060 3.66 -17.16 -10.30
C ASP A 1060 4.91 -18.03 -10.00
N GLY A 1061 4.84 -18.83 -8.94
CA GLY A 1061 5.98 -19.57 -8.35
C GLY A 1061 6.36 -20.91 -8.98
N LEU A 1062 5.98 -21.20 -10.23
CA LEU A 1062 6.18 -22.49 -10.93
C LEU A 1062 6.80 -22.25 -12.31
N ILE A 1063 7.82 -23.03 -12.65
CA ILE A 1063 8.52 -22.97 -13.95
C ILE A 1063 8.79 -24.39 -14.48
N ALA A 1064 9.10 -24.50 -15.77
CA ALA A 1064 9.57 -25.72 -16.42
C ALA A 1064 10.95 -25.48 -17.05
N ALA A 1065 11.92 -26.36 -16.80
CA ALA A 1065 13.26 -26.30 -17.41
C ALA A 1065 14.00 -27.65 -17.31
N GLY A 1066 14.78 -28.01 -18.34
CA GLY A 1066 15.67 -29.18 -18.34
C GLY A 1066 14.98 -30.51 -18.01
N GLY A 1067 13.82 -30.77 -18.63
CA GLY A 1067 12.95 -31.93 -18.37
C GLY A 1067 12.29 -31.97 -16.97
N ARG A 1068 12.30 -30.87 -16.21
CA ARG A 1068 11.81 -30.81 -14.81
C ARG A 1068 10.93 -29.59 -14.55
N LEU A 1069 10.07 -29.68 -13.53
CA LEU A 1069 9.36 -28.53 -12.95
C LEU A 1069 10.07 -28.07 -11.68
N TYR A 1070 10.16 -26.76 -11.47
CA TYR A 1070 10.63 -26.19 -10.21
C TYR A 1070 9.56 -25.28 -9.61
N LEU A 1071 9.32 -25.42 -8.31
CA LEU A 1071 8.25 -24.71 -7.59
C LEU A 1071 8.76 -24.13 -6.27
N THR A 1072 8.26 -22.95 -5.92
CA THR A 1072 8.54 -22.29 -4.62
C THR A 1072 7.24 -22.10 -3.82
N THR A 1073 7.26 -22.44 -2.53
CA THR A 1073 6.08 -22.45 -1.65
C THR A 1073 6.00 -21.25 -0.72
N ARG A 1074 4.79 -20.95 -0.22
CA ARG A 1074 4.54 -19.87 0.76
C ARG A 1074 5.26 -20.07 2.10
N ASN A 1075 5.54 -21.31 2.50
CA ASN A 1075 6.33 -21.62 3.70
C ASN A 1075 7.86 -21.54 3.50
N GLY A 1076 8.33 -21.30 2.27
CA GLY A 1076 9.75 -21.05 1.99
C GLY A 1076 10.55 -22.30 1.60
N ARG A 1077 9.93 -23.26 0.92
CA ARG A 1077 10.60 -24.41 0.31
C ARG A 1077 10.78 -24.20 -1.20
N VAL A 1078 11.80 -24.86 -1.74
CA VAL A 1078 12.03 -25.03 -3.18
C VAL A 1078 11.93 -26.52 -3.49
N LEU A 1079 11.14 -26.88 -4.52
CA LEU A 1079 10.91 -28.24 -4.97
C LEU A 1079 11.40 -28.41 -6.42
N CYS A 1080 11.87 -29.61 -6.75
CA CYS A 1080 12.05 -30.09 -8.12
C CYS A 1080 11.23 -31.37 -8.35
N LEU A 1081 10.46 -31.39 -9.43
CA LEU A 1081 9.62 -32.52 -9.85
C LEU A 1081 9.98 -32.96 -11.29
N GLY A 1082 9.84 -34.25 -11.61
CA GLY A 1082 10.13 -34.79 -12.95
C GLY A 1082 9.90 -36.31 -13.02
N LYS A 1083 10.42 -36.96 -14.07
CA LYS A 1083 10.73 -38.40 -14.00
C LYS A 1083 11.93 -38.60 -13.08
#